data_AF-A0A7S1WME9-F1
#
_entry.id   AF-A0A7S1WME9-F1
#
_cell.length_a   1.000
_cell.length_b   1.000
_cell.length_c   1.000
_cell.angle_alpha   90.00
_cell.angle_beta   90.00
_cell.angle_gamma   90.00
#
_symmetry.space_group_name_H-M   'P 1'
#
loop_
_entity.id
_entity.type
_entity.pdbx_description
1 polymer ?
#
loop_
_entity_poly.entity_id
_entity_poly.type
_entity_poly.pdbx_seq_one_letter_code
_entity_poly.pdbx_strand_id
1 'polypeptide(L)'
;MPAKMKIEDVDVAGKRVFMRVDFNVPQDKADHTKITNTQRIDGALPTIKSVLEKGAKSVVLASHLGRPDGSVVAKYSLAPVAKILEEKLGKPVTFLKDCCGAEVEAACADPAPGSVFLLENLRFHVEEEGKGVDPDGNKIKAEKDKVTEFRASIRKLADIYCNDAFGTAHRAHSSMVGEGFDVKVSGGLMSKELDAFAKVLDTPVKPVLAILGGAKVGDKIQLIMNLLDKVDKMIVGGGMAYTFLKVNDGMAVGTSLYDEEGAKIVPEIMAKAKTLGVELILPVDFTISSKFGEDGDIKAATKEEGIPDGFMGLDCGEKSMAMNKKAVEESKTIIWNGPMGVFEMAKFEAGTKSMMAKVVEVTKSGTITVIGGGDTATACKKYDTEDKVTHCSTGGGASLELLEGKELPGVAALDDAPAKAGGGGGSSKITSVMAREIFDSRGNPTVEVDLCTETALFRAAVPSGASTGIYEALELRDNDKNRLLGKGVLTAVKNVNELIAPKLIGMDVTEQTKIDKVMVEELDGSKNEWGWSKAKLGANAILAVSMAVCRAGAAASEVPLYQYIAQLSGKPTDKFVMPVPSFNVINGGSHAGNRLACQEFMILPVGASSFKDAMVIGAEIYHTLKTVIKKKYGQDACNVGDEGGFAPNVQDNNEALDVLMDAIKKSGHEGKVKIGTDVAASEFYKADTKTYDLDFKNPNSSSDMKKTAKELCEYYKGWLSKYPFVSIEDPFDQDDWDAYKMFMDEVGKTQQIVGDDLLVTNPNRIKKALEVGACNALLLKVNQIGSITEAIEAATMSQKAGWGVMVSHRSGETEDSFIADLVVGLRTGQIKTGAPCRSERLAKYNQLIRIEEELGPLCSFAGESFRSP
;
A
#
# COMPACT_ATOMS: atom_id res chain seq x y z
N MET A 1 -5.79 8.97 1.42
CA MET A 1 -6.47 8.17 2.47
C MET A 1 -6.61 6.72 2.01
N PRO A 2 -6.59 5.70 2.89
CA PRO A 2 -6.86 4.33 2.47
C PRO A 2 -8.26 4.22 1.85
N ALA A 3 -8.37 3.46 0.76
CA ALA A 3 -9.66 3.20 0.12
C ALA A 3 -10.57 2.49 1.14
N LYS A 4 -11.82 2.93 1.27
CA LYS A 4 -12.79 2.32 2.19
C LYS A 4 -13.57 1.22 1.51
N MET A 5 -13.92 0.17 2.25
CA MET A 5 -14.76 -0.91 1.76
C MET A 5 -16.11 -0.32 1.30
N LYS A 6 -16.56 -0.69 0.10
CA LYS A 6 -17.80 -0.19 -0.51
C LYS A 6 -18.91 -1.21 -0.26
N ILE A 7 -20.15 -0.75 -0.05
CA ILE A 7 -21.32 -1.64 0.03
C ILE A 7 -21.48 -2.48 -1.24
N GLU A 8 -20.90 -2.03 -2.35
CA GLU A 8 -20.86 -2.77 -3.60
C GLU A 8 -20.02 -4.05 -3.53
N ASP A 9 -19.05 -4.10 -2.61
CA ASP A 9 -18.07 -5.19 -2.45
C ASP A 9 -18.46 -6.20 -1.38
N VAL A 10 -19.59 -5.99 -0.70
CA VAL A 10 -20.06 -6.87 0.38
C VAL A 10 -21.28 -7.66 -0.07
N ASP A 11 -21.33 -8.93 0.30
CA ASP A 11 -22.52 -9.76 0.12
C ASP A 11 -23.62 -9.32 1.10
N VAL A 12 -24.66 -8.73 0.54
CA VAL A 12 -25.84 -8.27 1.28
C VAL A 12 -27.02 -9.25 1.17
N ALA A 13 -26.90 -10.34 0.43
CA ALA A 13 -28.00 -11.26 0.18
C ALA A 13 -28.53 -11.87 1.50
N GLY A 14 -29.83 -11.71 1.76
CA GLY A 14 -30.48 -12.17 2.99
C GLY A 14 -30.06 -11.42 4.27
N LYS A 15 -29.23 -10.37 4.17
CA LYS A 15 -28.78 -9.56 5.30
C LYS A 15 -29.64 -8.31 5.49
N ARG A 16 -29.69 -7.83 6.72
CA ARG A 16 -30.28 -6.53 7.08
C ARG A 16 -29.18 -5.48 7.02
N VAL A 17 -29.43 -4.34 6.36
CA VAL A 17 -28.45 -3.27 6.19
C VAL A 17 -28.95 -2.01 6.90
N PHE A 18 -28.20 -1.52 7.88
CA PHE A 18 -28.43 -0.19 8.45
C PHE A 18 -27.70 0.82 7.58
N MET A 19 -28.42 1.79 7.05
CA MET A 19 -27.86 2.79 6.14
C MET A 19 -28.05 4.19 6.68
N ARG A 20 -26.95 4.84 7.03
CA ARG A 20 -26.94 6.25 7.43
C ARG A 20 -26.95 7.12 6.19
N VAL A 21 -28.03 7.88 6.00
CA VAL A 21 -28.26 8.74 4.81
C VAL A 21 -28.44 10.20 5.21
N ASP A 22 -28.14 11.17 4.34
CA ASP A 22 -28.33 12.60 4.65
C ASP A 22 -29.66 13.16 4.12
N PHE A 23 -30.77 12.92 4.81
CA PHE A 23 -32.09 13.45 4.46
C PHE A 23 -32.43 14.77 5.18
N ASN A 24 -31.41 15.55 5.55
CA ASN A 24 -31.63 16.91 6.02
C ASN A 24 -31.95 17.83 4.81
N VAL A 25 -33.17 17.68 4.30
CA VAL A 25 -33.69 18.36 3.11
C VAL A 25 -34.40 19.67 3.47
N PRO A 26 -34.32 20.71 2.62
CA PRO A 26 -35.06 21.95 2.87
C PRO A 26 -36.56 21.74 2.72
N GLN A 27 -37.31 22.38 3.60
CA GLN A 27 -38.77 22.38 3.61
C GLN A 27 -39.30 23.78 3.29
N ASP A 28 -40.55 23.85 2.84
CA ASP A 28 -41.23 25.13 2.65
C ASP A 28 -41.35 25.86 4.00
N LYS A 29 -41.19 27.19 3.97
CA LYS A 29 -41.19 28.01 5.20
C LYS A 29 -42.59 28.14 5.80
N ALA A 30 -43.65 28.06 5.00
CA ALA A 30 -45.03 28.17 5.43
C ALA A 30 -45.66 26.79 5.73
N ASP A 31 -45.22 25.74 5.02
CA ASP A 31 -45.70 24.37 5.20
C ASP A 31 -44.52 23.38 5.27
N HIS A 32 -44.06 23.09 6.48
CA HIS A 32 -42.92 22.18 6.71
C HIS A 32 -43.19 20.73 6.26
N THR A 33 -44.42 20.36 5.91
CA THR A 33 -44.68 19.03 5.33
C THR A 33 -44.27 18.93 3.86
N LYS A 34 -44.02 20.06 3.20
CA LYS A 34 -43.59 20.12 1.80
C LYS A 34 -42.07 20.26 1.70
N ILE A 35 -41.45 19.30 1.02
CA ILE A 35 -40.01 19.31 0.73
C ILE A 35 -39.78 20.10 -0.56
N THR A 36 -38.92 21.12 -0.51
CA THR A 36 -38.67 22.03 -1.65
C THR A 36 -37.49 21.58 -2.52
N ASN A 37 -36.64 20.68 -2.03
CA ASN A 37 -35.55 20.10 -2.80
C ASN A 37 -35.29 18.65 -2.36
N THR A 38 -35.41 17.71 -3.29
CA THR A 38 -35.23 16.27 -3.04
C THR A 38 -33.82 15.76 -3.30
N GLN A 39 -32.88 16.61 -3.70
CA GLN A 39 -31.53 16.21 -4.17
C GLN A 39 -30.80 15.26 -3.21
N ARG A 40 -30.92 15.44 -1.89
CA ARG A 40 -30.26 14.53 -0.94
C ARG A 40 -30.95 13.17 -0.83
N ILE A 41 -32.27 13.11 -1.03
CA ILE A 41 -33.01 11.85 -1.16
C ILE A 41 -32.58 11.17 -2.46
N ASP A 42 -32.58 11.92 -3.56
CA ASP A 42 -32.18 11.43 -4.88
C ASP A 42 -30.76 10.87 -4.91
N GLY A 43 -29.83 11.50 -4.16
CA GLY A 43 -28.45 11.05 -4.04
C GLY A 43 -28.27 9.69 -3.36
N ALA A 44 -29.12 9.33 -2.40
CA ALA A 44 -29.04 8.04 -1.69
C ALA A 44 -29.79 6.91 -2.41
N LEU A 45 -30.76 7.24 -3.28
CA LEU A 45 -31.58 6.24 -3.98
C LEU A 45 -30.77 5.16 -4.73
N PRO A 46 -29.69 5.47 -5.46
CA PRO A 46 -28.89 4.45 -6.14
C PRO A 46 -28.33 3.39 -5.19
N THR A 47 -27.86 3.80 -4.01
CA THR A 47 -27.32 2.88 -3.00
C THR A 47 -28.43 2.04 -2.38
N ILE A 48 -29.57 2.64 -2.06
CA ILE A 48 -30.75 1.92 -1.54
C ILE A 48 -31.23 0.86 -2.54
N LYS A 49 -31.37 1.23 -3.82
CA LYS A 49 -31.80 0.31 -4.88
C LYS A 49 -30.82 -0.83 -5.10
N SER A 50 -29.52 -0.53 -5.19
CA SER A 50 -28.46 -1.52 -5.36
C SER A 50 -28.46 -2.58 -4.24
N VAL A 51 -28.62 -2.15 -2.98
CA VAL A 51 -28.68 -3.07 -1.83
C VAL A 51 -29.93 -3.98 -1.90
N LEU A 52 -31.08 -3.43 -2.30
CA LEU A 52 -32.31 -4.20 -2.46
C LEU A 52 -32.21 -5.20 -3.63
N GLU A 53 -31.66 -4.77 -4.77
CA GLU A 53 -31.46 -5.59 -5.97
C GLU A 53 -30.53 -6.78 -5.72
N LYS A 54 -29.53 -6.59 -4.85
CA LYS A 54 -28.63 -7.66 -4.38
C LYS A 54 -29.26 -8.61 -3.36
N GLY A 55 -30.56 -8.49 -3.09
CA GLY A 55 -31.31 -9.44 -2.29
C GLY A 55 -31.20 -9.21 -0.78
N ALA A 56 -30.91 -7.99 -0.33
CA ALA A 56 -30.96 -7.67 1.10
C ALA A 56 -32.33 -7.99 1.70
N LYS A 57 -32.33 -8.55 2.91
CA LYS A 57 -33.54 -8.85 3.68
C LYS A 57 -34.27 -7.57 4.07
N SER A 58 -33.54 -6.53 4.48
CA SER A 58 -34.09 -5.21 4.69
C SER A 58 -33.05 -4.10 4.60
N VAL A 59 -33.51 -2.88 4.32
CA VAL A 59 -32.72 -1.65 4.45
C VAL A 59 -33.36 -0.77 5.51
N VAL A 60 -32.63 -0.50 6.59
CA VAL A 60 -33.05 0.38 7.70
C VAL A 60 -32.36 1.72 7.52
N LEU A 61 -33.11 2.72 7.07
CA LEU A 61 -32.61 4.06 6.79
C LEU A 61 -32.70 4.92 8.03
N ALA A 62 -31.59 5.58 8.36
CA ALA A 62 -31.51 6.48 9.50
C ALA A 62 -31.01 7.85 9.06
N SER A 63 -31.69 8.91 9.52
CA SER A 63 -31.30 10.26 9.17
C SER A 63 -31.61 11.29 10.26
N HIS A 64 -31.31 12.54 9.93
CA HIS A 64 -31.63 13.68 10.76
C HIS A 64 -32.26 14.79 9.91
N LEU A 65 -33.00 15.66 10.57
CA LEU A 65 -33.56 16.87 9.97
C LEU A 65 -33.47 18.02 10.97
N GLY A 66 -32.93 19.16 10.53
CA GLY A 66 -32.80 20.35 11.37
C GLY A 66 -31.93 20.17 12.61
N ARG A 67 -32.17 21.02 13.61
CA ARG A 67 -31.50 21.03 14.92
C ARG A 67 -32.55 21.04 16.01
N PRO A 68 -33.09 19.86 16.38
CA PRO A 68 -34.04 19.72 17.47
C PRO A 68 -33.41 19.68 18.87
N ASP A 69 -32.07 19.68 18.96
CA ASP A 69 -31.30 19.69 20.21
C ASP A 69 -31.70 18.59 21.22
N GLY A 70 -32.01 17.37 20.74
CA GLY A 70 -32.37 16.24 21.59
C GLY A 70 -33.82 16.22 22.08
N SER A 71 -34.71 16.96 21.43
CA SER A 71 -36.14 17.00 21.75
C SER A 71 -37.01 16.65 20.54
N VAL A 72 -38.18 16.04 20.74
CA VAL A 72 -39.12 15.77 19.65
C VAL A 72 -39.76 17.08 19.19
N VAL A 73 -39.50 17.47 17.94
CA VAL A 73 -40.05 18.69 17.33
C VAL A 73 -40.77 18.35 16.03
N ALA A 74 -42.08 18.56 15.98
CA ALA A 74 -42.94 18.13 14.87
C ALA A 74 -42.48 18.57 13.48
N LYS A 75 -42.00 19.82 13.32
CA LYS A 75 -41.50 20.33 12.03
C LYS A 75 -40.25 19.60 11.51
N TYR A 76 -39.50 18.94 12.39
CA TYR A 76 -38.29 18.21 12.06
C TYR A 76 -38.51 16.69 11.99
N SER A 77 -39.76 16.21 11.95
CA SER A 77 -40.04 14.80 11.70
C SER A 77 -39.63 14.39 10.28
N LEU A 78 -39.16 13.15 10.14
CA LEU A 78 -38.85 12.51 8.85
C LEU A 78 -40.08 11.86 8.19
N ALA A 79 -41.26 11.91 8.81
CA ALA A 79 -42.48 11.35 8.22
C ALA A 79 -42.81 11.90 6.82
N PRO A 80 -42.63 13.21 6.50
CA PRO A 80 -42.79 13.70 5.13
C PRO A 80 -41.75 13.14 4.17
N VAL A 81 -40.50 12.92 4.62
CA VAL A 81 -39.43 12.30 3.83
C VAL A 81 -39.79 10.85 3.49
N ALA A 82 -40.40 10.11 4.41
CA ALA A 82 -40.84 8.73 4.18
C ALA A 82 -41.77 8.62 2.97
N LYS A 83 -42.74 9.54 2.84
CA LYS A 83 -43.71 9.57 1.74
C LYS A 83 -43.03 9.82 0.38
N ILE A 84 -42.11 10.78 0.33
CA ILE A 84 -41.36 11.08 -0.90
C ILE A 84 -40.43 9.93 -1.26
N LEU A 85 -39.80 9.31 -0.27
CA LEU A 85 -38.95 8.16 -0.47
C LEU A 85 -39.74 6.97 -1.04
N GLU A 86 -40.92 6.67 -0.49
CA GLU A 86 -41.83 5.65 -1.00
C GLU A 86 -42.21 5.90 -2.47
N GLU A 87 -42.60 7.14 -2.80
CA GLU A 87 -42.92 7.54 -4.17
C GLU A 87 -41.75 7.32 -5.13
N LYS A 88 -40.55 7.78 -4.76
CA LYS A 88 -39.34 7.68 -5.61
C LYS A 88 -38.76 6.27 -5.71
N LEU A 89 -38.96 5.45 -4.68
CA LEU A 89 -38.51 4.06 -4.67
C LEU A 89 -39.47 3.15 -5.42
N GLY A 90 -40.76 3.52 -5.52
CA GLY A 90 -41.80 2.69 -6.09
C GLY A 90 -42.11 1.45 -5.26
N LYS A 91 -41.81 1.49 -3.95
CA LYS A 91 -41.95 0.37 -3.01
C LYS A 91 -42.36 0.91 -1.63
N PRO A 92 -43.21 0.18 -0.87
CA PRO A 92 -43.62 0.61 0.46
C PRO A 92 -42.44 0.90 1.40
N VAL A 93 -42.50 2.03 2.09
CA VAL A 93 -41.53 2.42 3.13
C VAL A 93 -42.23 2.45 4.48
N THR A 94 -41.80 1.58 5.39
CA THR A 94 -42.33 1.55 6.76
C THR A 94 -41.66 2.63 7.59
N PHE A 95 -42.41 3.66 7.95
CA PHE A 95 -41.93 4.70 8.86
C PHE A 95 -42.06 4.25 10.32
N LEU A 96 -40.93 4.18 11.04
CA LEU A 96 -40.90 3.89 12.46
C LEU A 96 -40.85 5.22 13.24
N LYS A 97 -41.73 5.37 14.23
CA LYS A 97 -41.91 6.63 14.98
C LYS A 97 -40.78 6.96 15.96
N ASP A 98 -39.79 6.08 16.04
CA ASP A 98 -38.58 6.24 16.83
C ASP A 98 -37.40 5.64 16.06
N CYS A 99 -36.17 5.87 16.52
CA CYS A 99 -34.94 5.36 15.92
C CYS A 99 -34.22 4.29 16.75
N CYS A 100 -34.68 4.06 17.98
CA CYS A 100 -34.17 3.03 18.89
C CYS A 100 -35.29 2.47 19.78
N GLY A 101 -34.96 1.46 20.59
CA GLY A 101 -35.86 0.88 21.58
C GLY A 101 -36.61 -0.37 21.10
N ALA A 102 -37.32 -1.01 22.04
CA ALA A 102 -37.84 -2.37 21.85
C ALA A 102 -38.80 -2.53 20.67
N GLU A 103 -39.64 -1.53 20.38
CA GLU A 103 -40.57 -1.57 19.24
C GLU A 103 -39.83 -1.53 17.90
N VAL A 104 -38.84 -0.64 17.77
CA VAL A 104 -38.00 -0.50 16.57
C VAL A 104 -37.13 -1.76 16.37
N GLU A 105 -36.54 -2.26 17.45
CA GLU A 105 -35.75 -3.50 17.45
C GLU A 105 -36.58 -4.70 17.00
N ALA A 106 -37.81 -4.84 17.50
CA ALA A 106 -38.72 -5.91 17.11
C ALA A 106 -39.14 -5.82 15.65
N ALA A 107 -39.47 -4.62 15.16
CA ALA A 107 -39.83 -4.40 13.75
C ALA A 107 -38.68 -4.76 12.78
N CYS A 108 -37.43 -4.52 13.17
CA CYS A 108 -36.25 -4.77 12.35
C CYS A 108 -35.61 -6.16 12.56
N ALA A 109 -36.10 -6.98 13.51
CA ALA A 109 -35.48 -8.25 13.85
C ALA A 109 -35.59 -9.29 12.73
N ASP A 110 -36.79 -9.47 12.18
CA ASP A 110 -37.08 -10.47 11.15
C ASP A 110 -38.14 -9.96 10.13
N PRO A 111 -37.81 -8.93 9.33
CA PRO A 111 -38.76 -8.38 8.38
C PRO A 111 -38.87 -9.24 7.11
N ALA A 112 -39.95 -9.06 6.36
CA ALA A 112 -40.12 -9.69 5.05
C ALA A 112 -38.97 -9.28 4.09
N PRO A 113 -38.48 -10.19 3.21
CA PRO A 113 -37.39 -9.88 2.30
C PRO A 113 -37.62 -8.63 1.44
N GLY A 114 -36.60 -7.77 1.36
CA GLY A 114 -36.63 -6.49 0.69
C GLY A 114 -37.42 -5.39 1.42
N SER A 115 -37.72 -5.53 2.71
CA SER A 115 -38.40 -4.47 3.47
C SER A 115 -37.54 -3.20 3.55
N VAL A 116 -38.19 -2.04 3.55
CA VAL A 116 -37.52 -0.74 3.70
C VAL A 116 -38.13 -0.01 4.88
N PHE A 117 -37.27 0.38 5.81
CA PHE A 117 -37.66 1.17 6.99
C PHE A 117 -37.03 2.55 6.91
N LEU A 118 -37.77 3.58 7.32
CA LEU A 118 -37.21 4.88 7.66
C LEU A 118 -37.46 5.16 9.13
N LEU A 119 -36.38 5.33 9.89
CA LEU A 119 -36.44 5.71 11.30
C LEU A 119 -36.81 7.19 11.44
N GLU A 120 -37.41 7.56 12.56
CA GLU A 120 -37.59 8.95 12.94
C GLU A 120 -36.23 9.64 13.18
N ASN A 121 -36.24 10.98 13.20
CA ASN A 121 -35.08 11.84 13.32
C ASN A 121 -34.16 11.47 14.50
N LEU A 122 -32.94 11.02 14.16
CA LEU A 122 -31.93 10.61 15.14
C LEU A 122 -31.62 11.71 16.17
N ARG A 123 -31.69 12.99 15.79
CA ARG A 123 -31.40 14.12 16.68
C ARG A 123 -32.49 14.41 17.71
N PHE A 124 -33.61 13.68 17.69
CA PHE A 124 -34.56 13.70 18.81
C PHE A 124 -34.00 13.03 20.07
N HIS A 125 -32.92 12.26 19.94
CA HIS A 125 -32.18 11.69 21.08
C HIS A 125 -30.89 12.47 21.32
N VAL A 126 -30.65 12.88 22.56
CA VAL A 126 -29.45 13.64 22.97
C VAL A 126 -28.19 12.81 22.74
N GLU A 127 -28.32 11.48 22.80
CA GLU A 127 -27.30 10.46 22.61
C GLU A 127 -26.72 10.44 21.19
N GLU A 128 -27.45 10.95 20.19
CA GLU A 128 -26.95 11.03 18.81
C GLU A 128 -25.82 12.06 18.68
N GLU A 129 -26.02 13.28 19.20
CA GLU A 129 -25.03 14.37 19.14
C GLU A 129 -24.13 14.43 20.39
N GLY A 130 -24.49 13.67 21.44
CA GLY A 130 -23.85 13.70 22.75
C GLY A 130 -24.17 14.97 23.56
N LYS A 131 -25.03 15.85 23.04
CA LYS A 131 -25.41 17.13 23.64
C LYS A 131 -26.80 17.54 23.17
N GLY A 132 -27.49 18.35 23.97
CA GLY A 132 -28.83 18.83 23.67
C GLY A 132 -29.24 19.97 24.58
N VAL A 133 -30.53 20.22 24.64
CA VAL A 133 -31.16 21.23 25.48
C VAL A 133 -32.29 20.61 26.30
N ASP A 134 -32.37 20.93 27.59
CA ASP A 134 -33.47 20.51 28.46
C ASP A 134 -34.76 21.34 28.22
N PRO A 135 -35.92 20.97 28.80
CA PRO A 135 -37.16 21.74 28.63
C PRO A 135 -37.07 23.21 29.07
N ASP A 136 -36.11 23.57 29.92
CA ASP A 136 -35.88 24.93 30.43
C ASP A 136 -34.91 25.74 29.55
N GLY A 137 -34.34 25.15 28.50
CA GLY A 137 -33.42 25.82 27.58
C GLY A 137 -31.94 25.68 27.96
N ASN A 138 -31.59 24.91 28.99
CA ASN A 138 -30.20 24.73 29.41
C ASN A 138 -29.50 23.66 28.58
N LYS A 139 -28.21 23.87 28.29
CA LYS A 139 -27.38 22.90 27.59
C LYS A 139 -27.13 21.67 28.47
N ILE A 140 -27.45 20.49 27.93
CA ILE A 140 -27.20 19.20 28.57
C ILE A 140 -26.24 18.35 27.74
N LYS A 141 -25.56 17.42 28.40
CA LYS A 141 -24.64 16.45 27.79
C LYS A 141 -25.19 15.05 28.03
N ALA A 142 -25.16 14.20 27.01
CA ALA A 142 -25.59 12.80 27.16
C ALA A 142 -24.68 12.07 28.17
N GLU A 143 -25.28 11.24 29.01
CA GLU A 143 -24.54 10.30 29.84
C GLU A 143 -23.88 9.23 28.97
N LYS A 144 -22.64 8.85 29.30
CA LYS A 144 -21.86 7.89 28.48
C LYS A 144 -22.56 6.54 28.35
N ASP A 145 -23.18 6.07 29.43
CA ASP A 145 -23.88 4.78 29.44
C ASP A 145 -25.13 4.85 28.56
N LYS A 146 -25.83 5.99 28.53
CA LYS A 146 -26.98 6.20 27.64
C LYS A 146 -26.59 6.26 26.17
N VAL A 147 -25.46 6.90 25.84
CA VAL A 147 -24.89 6.85 24.48
C VAL A 147 -24.56 5.40 24.08
N THR A 148 -24.04 4.60 25.02
CA THR A 148 -23.70 3.20 24.79
C THR A 148 -24.96 2.35 24.55
N GLU A 149 -26.00 2.54 25.37
CA GLU A 149 -27.32 1.90 25.18
C GLU A 149 -27.95 2.27 23.83
N PHE A 150 -27.90 3.54 23.44
CA PHE A 150 -28.41 4.03 22.16
C PHE A 150 -27.69 3.38 20.96
N ARG A 151 -26.36 3.34 20.98
CA ARG A 151 -25.54 2.67 19.95
C ARG A 151 -25.81 1.17 19.90
N ALA A 152 -25.97 0.52 21.05
CA ALA A 152 -26.32 -0.89 21.13
C ALA A 152 -27.70 -1.18 20.52
N SER A 153 -28.67 -0.26 20.68
CA SER A 153 -29.98 -0.38 20.04
C SER A 153 -29.87 -0.27 18.52
N ILE A 154 -29.13 0.71 17.99
CA ILE A 154 -28.85 0.85 16.55
C ILE A 154 -28.20 -0.42 15.98
N ARG A 155 -27.23 -0.99 16.71
CA ARG A 155 -26.55 -2.23 16.30
C ARG A 155 -27.51 -3.40 16.08
N LYS A 156 -28.57 -3.53 16.87
CA LYS A 156 -29.54 -4.64 16.72
C LYS A 156 -30.39 -4.54 15.47
N LEU A 157 -30.50 -3.36 14.86
CA LEU A 157 -31.39 -3.11 13.73
C LEU A 157 -30.92 -3.77 12.43
N ALA A 158 -29.65 -4.15 12.33
CA ALA A 158 -29.08 -4.69 11.11
C ALA A 158 -27.85 -5.58 11.34
N ASP A 159 -27.38 -6.20 10.27
CA ASP A 159 -26.18 -7.05 10.25
C ASP A 159 -24.97 -6.28 9.69
N ILE A 160 -25.19 -5.39 8.72
CA ILE A 160 -24.17 -4.58 8.06
C ILE A 160 -24.44 -3.09 8.31
N TYR A 161 -23.39 -2.32 8.62
CA TYR A 161 -23.44 -0.87 8.69
C TYR A 161 -22.95 -0.24 7.39
N CYS A 162 -23.77 0.61 6.78
CA CYS A 162 -23.46 1.36 5.58
C CYS A 162 -23.58 2.87 5.88
N ASN A 163 -22.50 3.62 5.70
CA ASN A 163 -22.53 5.08 5.81
C ASN A 163 -22.56 5.72 4.42
N ASP A 164 -23.68 6.33 4.08
CA ASP A 164 -23.90 7.05 2.82
C ASP A 164 -24.12 8.57 3.04
N ALA A 165 -23.83 9.06 4.25
CA ALA A 165 -24.09 10.43 4.67
C ALA A 165 -22.82 11.29 4.72
N PHE A 166 -22.13 11.46 3.58
CA PHE A 166 -20.87 12.22 3.51
C PHE A 166 -20.99 13.63 4.11
N GLY A 167 -22.09 14.35 3.87
CA GLY A 167 -22.31 15.70 4.41
C GLY A 167 -22.28 15.82 5.94
N THR A 168 -22.45 14.70 6.66
CA THR A 168 -22.39 14.65 8.12
C THR A 168 -21.13 13.92 8.63
N ALA A 169 -20.26 13.43 7.73
CA ALA A 169 -19.11 12.58 8.07
C ALA A 169 -18.06 13.27 8.95
N HIS A 170 -18.01 14.61 8.96
CA HIS A 170 -17.19 15.40 9.88
C HIS A 170 -17.63 15.31 11.36
N ARG A 171 -18.74 14.63 11.66
CA ARG A 171 -19.30 14.56 13.02
C ARG A 171 -19.19 13.16 13.58
N ALA A 172 -18.67 13.05 14.80
CA ALA A 172 -18.59 11.81 15.57
C ALA A 172 -19.93 11.44 16.24
N HIS A 173 -21.04 11.63 15.55
CA HIS A 173 -22.36 11.27 16.09
C HIS A 173 -22.52 9.75 16.21
N SER A 174 -23.38 9.30 17.11
CA SER A 174 -23.56 7.87 17.40
C SER A 174 -23.92 7.04 16.17
N SER A 175 -24.82 7.54 15.33
CA SER A 175 -25.21 6.87 14.09
C SER A 175 -24.19 6.95 12.95
N MET A 176 -23.12 7.76 13.09
CA MET A 176 -22.12 8.01 12.05
C MET A 176 -20.90 7.07 12.14
N VAL A 177 -20.71 6.42 13.29
CA VAL A 177 -19.50 5.64 13.58
C VAL A 177 -19.71 4.12 13.55
N GLY A 178 -20.95 3.64 13.40
CA GLY A 178 -21.25 2.21 13.23
C GLY A 178 -20.74 1.31 14.37
N GLU A 179 -20.70 1.82 15.61
CA GLU A 179 -20.13 1.08 16.74
C GLU A 179 -20.84 -0.27 16.96
N GLY A 180 -20.04 -1.31 17.18
CA GLY A 180 -20.52 -2.68 17.41
C GLY A 180 -20.83 -3.48 16.15
N PHE A 181 -20.80 -2.89 14.95
CA PHE A 181 -20.94 -3.63 13.69
C PHE A 181 -19.62 -4.26 13.26
N ASP A 182 -19.69 -5.51 12.80
CA ASP A 182 -18.54 -6.28 12.32
C ASP A 182 -18.13 -5.90 10.89
N VAL A 183 -19.06 -5.32 10.12
CA VAL A 183 -18.84 -4.86 8.74
C VAL A 183 -19.36 -3.44 8.60
N LYS A 184 -18.46 -2.50 8.33
CA LYS A 184 -18.72 -1.05 8.21
C LYS A 184 -18.24 -0.54 6.86
N VAL A 185 -19.16 -0.23 5.97
CA VAL A 185 -18.87 0.13 4.57
C VAL A 185 -19.37 1.52 4.18
N SER A 186 -18.76 2.08 3.15
CA SER A 186 -19.28 3.28 2.48
C SER A 186 -20.46 2.93 1.56
N GLY A 187 -21.49 3.78 1.58
CA GLY A 187 -22.53 3.80 0.55
C GLY A 187 -22.04 4.49 -0.73
N GLY A 188 -22.82 4.43 -1.81
CA GLY A 188 -22.39 4.90 -3.12
C GLY A 188 -22.18 6.42 -3.21
N LEU A 189 -22.95 7.23 -2.49
CA LEU A 189 -22.71 8.67 -2.39
C LEU A 189 -21.41 8.95 -1.62
N MET A 190 -21.23 8.31 -0.47
CA MET A 190 -19.99 8.42 0.32
C MET A 190 -18.77 8.00 -0.51
N SER A 191 -18.82 6.86 -1.20
CA SER A 191 -17.73 6.38 -2.05
C SER A 191 -17.42 7.36 -3.17
N LYS A 192 -18.43 7.90 -3.87
CA LYS A 192 -18.24 8.89 -4.95
C LYS A 192 -17.54 10.15 -4.45
N GLU A 193 -17.94 10.66 -3.29
CA GLU A 193 -17.30 11.83 -2.67
C GLU A 193 -15.83 11.53 -2.36
N LEU A 194 -15.53 10.40 -1.70
CA LEU A 194 -14.16 10.01 -1.37
C LEU A 194 -13.30 9.79 -2.62
N ASP A 195 -13.82 9.09 -3.63
CA ASP A 195 -13.12 8.84 -4.90
C ASP A 195 -12.82 10.15 -5.64
N ALA A 196 -13.74 11.12 -5.62
CA ALA A 196 -13.54 12.43 -6.24
C ALA A 196 -12.48 13.26 -5.50
N PHE A 197 -12.51 13.28 -4.16
CA PHE A 197 -11.50 13.99 -3.37
C PHE A 197 -10.13 13.32 -3.43
N ALA A 198 -10.04 12.00 -3.51
CA ALA A 198 -8.77 11.28 -3.68
C ALA A 198 -8.05 11.70 -4.97
N LYS A 199 -8.78 11.85 -6.08
CA LYS A 199 -8.23 12.30 -7.37
C LYS A 199 -7.63 13.71 -7.34
N VAL A 200 -7.97 14.53 -6.34
CA VAL A 200 -7.47 15.92 -6.24
C VAL A 200 -6.57 16.17 -5.03
N LEU A 201 -6.61 15.31 -4.00
CA LEU A 201 -5.85 15.46 -2.76
C LEU A 201 -4.69 14.48 -2.60
N ASP A 202 -4.78 13.27 -3.18
CA ASP A 202 -3.81 12.20 -2.98
C ASP A 202 -2.91 12.02 -4.21
N THR A 203 -3.48 11.84 -5.41
CA THR A 203 -2.75 11.62 -6.67
C THR A 203 -3.18 12.56 -7.81
N PRO A 204 -3.12 13.89 -7.61
CA PRO A 204 -3.62 14.84 -8.61
C PRO A 204 -2.73 14.92 -9.85
N VAL A 205 -3.36 15.03 -11.03
CA VAL A 205 -2.65 15.28 -12.29
C VAL A 205 -2.26 16.75 -12.35
N LYS A 206 -0.97 17.04 -12.50
CA LYS A 206 -0.43 18.40 -12.57
C LYS A 206 -0.58 19.03 -13.97
N PRO A 207 -0.73 20.37 -14.08
CA PRO A 207 -0.78 21.34 -12.98
C PRO A 207 -2.12 21.34 -12.23
N VAL A 208 -2.06 21.57 -10.92
CA VAL A 208 -3.22 21.63 -10.02
C VAL A 208 -3.53 23.08 -9.66
N LEU A 209 -4.79 23.47 -9.82
CA LEU A 209 -5.31 24.80 -9.48
C LEU A 209 -6.33 24.72 -8.34
N ALA A 210 -6.08 25.48 -7.27
CA ALA A 210 -7.11 25.81 -6.28
C ALA A 210 -7.78 27.15 -6.65
N ILE A 211 -9.11 27.19 -6.60
CA ILE A 211 -9.90 28.40 -6.76
C ILE A 211 -10.63 28.63 -5.45
N LEU A 212 -10.30 29.70 -4.75
CA LEU A 212 -10.85 30.02 -3.44
C LEU A 212 -11.59 31.35 -3.50
N GLY A 213 -12.89 31.33 -3.20
CA GLY A 213 -13.72 32.53 -3.03
C GLY A 213 -14.25 32.67 -1.60
N GLY A 214 -15.13 33.62 -1.35
CA GLY A 214 -15.77 33.82 -0.03
C GLY A 214 -15.45 35.16 0.62
N ALA A 215 -16.01 35.38 1.82
CA ALA A 215 -16.04 36.69 2.45
C ALA A 215 -14.82 37.00 3.34
N LYS A 216 -14.27 36.00 4.04
CA LYS A 216 -13.24 36.17 5.08
C LYS A 216 -12.08 35.20 4.88
N VAL A 217 -10.86 35.66 5.14
CA VAL A 217 -9.64 34.84 5.07
C VAL A 217 -9.54 33.94 6.30
N GLY A 218 -9.95 34.44 7.47
CA GLY A 218 -9.95 33.75 8.76
C GLY A 218 -10.68 32.41 8.73
N ASP A 219 -11.79 32.35 7.99
CA ASP A 219 -12.60 31.13 7.84
C ASP A 219 -11.92 30.08 6.94
N LYS A 220 -10.84 30.45 6.21
CA LYS A 220 -10.17 29.62 5.22
C LYS A 220 -8.67 29.45 5.44
N ILE A 221 -8.13 29.89 6.58
CA ILE A 221 -6.68 29.83 6.86
C ILE A 221 -6.17 28.40 6.68
N GLN A 222 -6.79 27.42 7.35
CA GLN A 222 -6.34 26.02 7.29
C GLN A 222 -6.49 25.45 5.89
N LEU A 223 -7.58 25.77 5.19
CA LEU A 223 -7.79 25.36 3.81
C LEU A 223 -6.68 25.88 2.88
N ILE A 224 -6.40 27.18 2.94
CA ILE A 224 -5.36 27.81 2.13
C ILE A 224 -4.00 27.18 2.44
N MET A 225 -3.64 27.09 3.73
CA MET A 225 -2.34 26.57 4.14
C MET A 225 -2.12 25.12 3.72
N ASN A 226 -3.15 24.27 3.82
CA ASN A 226 -3.08 22.87 3.40
C ASN A 226 -3.04 22.73 1.87
N LEU A 227 -3.82 23.52 1.14
CA LEU A 227 -3.83 23.46 -0.32
C LEU A 227 -2.55 24.01 -0.94
N LEU A 228 -1.88 24.99 -0.32
CA LEU A 228 -0.58 25.50 -0.81
C LEU A 228 0.48 24.41 -0.93
N ASP A 229 0.45 23.37 -0.09
CA ASP A 229 1.39 22.24 -0.17
C ASP A 229 1.07 21.28 -1.34
N LYS A 230 -0.09 21.45 -1.99
CA LYS A 230 -0.64 20.49 -2.96
C LYS A 230 -0.86 21.06 -4.36
N VAL A 231 -0.95 22.38 -4.49
CA VAL A 231 -1.29 23.04 -5.77
C VAL A 231 -0.11 23.73 -6.42
N ASP A 232 -0.14 23.85 -7.74
CA ASP A 232 0.84 24.62 -8.49
C ASP A 232 0.37 26.08 -8.67
N LYS A 233 -0.96 26.31 -8.64
CA LYS A 233 -1.59 27.62 -8.77
C LYS A 233 -2.75 27.81 -7.79
N MET A 234 -2.97 29.03 -7.34
CA MET A 234 -4.10 29.37 -6.48
C MET A 234 -4.73 30.72 -6.86
N ILE A 235 -6.00 30.71 -7.24
CA ILE A 235 -6.81 31.92 -7.44
C ILE A 235 -7.51 32.26 -6.13
N VAL A 236 -7.39 33.51 -5.68
CA VAL A 236 -8.15 34.04 -4.54
C VAL A 236 -9.10 35.13 -5.02
N GLY A 237 -10.40 34.85 -4.98
CA GLY A 237 -11.50 35.75 -5.36
C GLY A 237 -12.47 36.04 -4.22
N GLY A 238 -13.64 36.59 -4.55
CA GLY A 238 -14.65 36.99 -3.56
C GLY A 238 -14.19 38.15 -2.67
N GLY A 239 -14.94 38.39 -1.59
CA GLY A 239 -14.66 39.46 -0.63
C GLY A 239 -13.29 39.35 0.06
N MET A 240 -12.81 38.13 0.29
CA MET A 240 -11.52 37.92 0.96
C MET A 240 -10.32 38.39 0.12
N ALA A 241 -10.46 38.49 -1.21
CA ALA A 241 -9.42 39.00 -2.09
C ALA A 241 -9.04 40.46 -1.76
N TYR A 242 -9.99 41.27 -1.28
CA TYR A 242 -9.71 42.66 -0.86
C TYR A 242 -8.80 42.73 0.37
N THR A 243 -8.87 41.73 1.26
CA THR A 243 -7.94 41.63 2.40
C THR A 243 -6.53 41.34 1.91
N PHE A 244 -6.36 40.43 0.94
CA PHE A 244 -5.07 40.17 0.30
C PHE A 244 -4.51 41.42 -0.39
N LEU A 245 -5.30 42.08 -1.23
CA LEU A 245 -4.88 43.27 -1.98
C LEU A 245 -4.52 44.45 -1.08
N LYS A 246 -5.25 44.66 0.01
CA LYS A 246 -4.93 45.73 0.97
C LYS A 246 -3.62 45.46 1.70
N VAL A 247 -3.41 44.23 2.18
CA VAL A 247 -2.23 43.88 2.99
C VAL A 247 -0.97 43.73 2.13
N ASN A 248 -1.07 43.05 0.99
CA ASN A 248 0.07 42.75 0.13
C ASN A 248 0.44 43.92 -0.79
N ASP A 249 -0.56 44.63 -1.35
CA ASP A 249 -0.34 45.65 -2.38
C ASP A 249 -0.61 47.08 -1.91
N GLY A 250 -1.10 47.27 -0.68
CA GLY A 250 -1.47 48.59 -0.16
C GLY A 250 -2.69 49.23 -0.84
N MET A 251 -3.51 48.42 -1.53
CA MET A 251 -4.64 48.92 -2.32
C MET A 251 -5.72 49.54 -1.42
N ALA A 252 -6.26 50.69 -1.80
CA ALA A 252 -7.47 51.23 -1.19
C ALA A 252 -8.66 50.32 -1.52
N VAL A 253 -9.45 49.93 -0.52
CA VAL A 253 -10.57 48.99 -0.68
C VAL A 253 -11.95 49.61 -0.41
N GLY A 254 -12.02 50.91 -0.13
CA GLY A 254 -13.25 51.61 0.23
C GLY A 254 -13.98 50.91 1.39
N THR A 255 -15.25 50.59 1.17
CA THR A 255 -16.14 49.87 2.11
C THR A 255 -16.23 48.36 1.82
N SER A 256 -15.34 47.82 0.99
CA SER A 256 -15.28 46.38 0.70
C SER A 256 -14.94 45.56 1.95
N LEU A 257 -15.25 44.27 1.90
CA LEU A 257 -14.96 43.34 2.99
C LEU A 257 -13.47 43.34 3.34
N TYR A 258 -13.18 43.57 4.62
CA TYR A 258 -11.83 43.51 5.18
C TYR A 258 -11.87 42.68 6.47
N ASP A 259 -11.10 41.61 6.48
CA ASP A 259 -11.01 40.68 7.61
C ASP A 259 -9.75 40.99 8.42
N GLU A 260 -9.91 41.67 9.55
CA GLU A 260 -8.78 42.11 10.39
C GLU A 260 -7.96 40.95 10.96
N GLU A 261 -8.60 39.84 11.33
CA GLU A 261 -7.90 38.66 11.84
C GLU A 261 -7.20 37.93 10.69
N GLY A 262 -7.89 37.77 9.56
CA GLY A 262 -7.33 37.23 8.33
C GLY A 262 -6.14 38.03 7.79
N ALA A 263 -6.16 39.36 7.92
CA ALA A 263 -5.09 40.24 7.47
C ALA A 263 -3.73 39.92 8.11
N LYS A 264 -3.73 39.46 9.37
CA LYS A 264 -2.51 39.11 10.09
C LYS A 264 -1.77 37.92 9.47
N ILE A 265 -2.49 36.99 8.83
CA ILE A 265 -1.90 35.77 8.25
C ILE A 265 -1.53 35.90 6.77
N VAL A 266 -2.06 36.91 6.06
CA VAL A 266 -1.79 37.12 4.63
C VAL A 266 -0.28 37.12 4.31
N PRO A 267 0.61 37.83 5.06
CA PRO A 267 2.04 37.81 4.76
C PRO A 267 2.66 36.40 4.82
N GLU A 268 2.20 35.58 5.76
CA GLU A 268 2.66 34.19 5.90
C GLU A 268 2.19 33.32 4.74
N ILE A 269 0.93 33.46 4.31
CA ILE A 269 0.37 32.78 3.14
C ILE A 269 1.18 33.14 1.88
N MET A 270 1.44 34.43 1.66
CA MET A 270 2.22 34.90 0.50
C MET A 270 3.66 34.36 0.53
N ALA A 271 4.29 34.35 1.71
CA ALA A 271 5.63 33.82 1.88
C ALA A 271 5.69 32.30 1.62
N LYS A 272 4.72 31.54 2.16
CA LYS A 272 4.63 30.09 1.94
C LYS A 272 4.43 29.77 0.47
N ALA A 273 3.50 30.44 -0.20
CA ALA A 273 3.27 30.27 -1.64
C ALA A 273 4.55 30.52 -2.46
N LYS A 274 5.28 31.60 -2.15
CA LYS A 274 6.56 31.91 -2.82
C LYS A 274 7.61 30.82 -2.58
N THR A 275 7.75 30.34 -1.35
CA THR A 275 8.71 29.27 -1.00
C THR A 275 8.40 27.97 -1.75
N LEU A 276 7.13 27.65 -1.91
CA LEU A 276 6.68 26.43 -2.59
C LEU A 276 6.58 26.58 -4.12
N GLY A 277 6.81 27.79 -4.64
CA GLY A 277 6.68 28.06 -6.08
C GLY A 277 5.23 28.09 -6.59
N VAL A 278 4.26 28.32 -5.71
CA VAL A 278 2.83 28.40 -6.07
C VAL A 278 2.53 29.76 -6.69
N GLU A 279 1.90 29.76 -7.87
CA GLU A 279 1.41 30.98 -8.51
C GLU A 279 0.12 31.46 -7.84
N LEU A 280 0.21 32.49 -6.99
CA LEU A 280 -0.95 33.15 -6.40
C LEU A 280 -1.52 34.22 -7.34
N ILE A 281 -2.79 34.07 -7.72
CA ILE A 281 -3.50 34.93 -8.67
C ILE A 281 -4.58 35.71 -7.92
N LEU A 282 -4.41 37.04 -7.88
CA LEU A 282 -5.36 37.99 -7.28
C LEU A 282 -6.04 38.82 -8.39
N PRO A 283 -7.30 39.25 -8.18
CA PRO A 283 -7.99 40.14 -9.12
C PRO A 283 -7.28 41.48 -9.27
N VAL A 284 -7.28 42.02 -10.49
CA VAL A 284 -6.63 43.27 -10.90
C VAL A 284 -7.61 44.37 -11.31
N ASP A 285 -8.90 44.02 -11.40
CA ASP A 285 -10.00 44.92 -11.70
C ASP A 285 -11.30 44.37 -11.10
N PHE A 286 -12.28 45.24 -10.88
CA PHE A 286 -13.44 44.97 -10.04
C PHE A 286 -14.70 45.62 -10.58
N THR A 287 -15.85 44.98 -10.33
CA THR A 287 -17.16 45.62 -10.41
C THR A 287 -17.54 46.10 -9.01
N ILE A 288 -17.72 47.41 -8.86
CA ILE A 288 -17.96 48.07 -7.57
C ILE A 288 -19.36 48.70 -7.51
N SER A 289 -19.93 48.80 -6.30
CA SER A 289 -21.19 49.49 -6.04
C SER A 289 -21.12 50.41 -4.84
N SER A 290 -21.93 51.48 -4.81
CA SER A 290 -22.03 52.39 -3.66
C SER A 290 -22.78 51.80 -2.46
N LYS A 291 -23.45 50.65 -2.62
CA LYS A 291 -24.10 49.89 -1.53
C LYS A 291 -24.22 48.42 -1.90
N PHE A 292 -24.47 47.57 -0.91
CA PHE A 292 -24.72 46.15 -1.15
C PHE A 292 -26.11 45.96 -1.75
N GLY A 293 -26.16 45.61 -3.04
CA GLY A 293 -27.42 45.43 -3.79
C GLY A 293 -27.33 45.92 -5.24
N GLU A 294 -28.30 45.54 -6.06
CA GLU A 294 -28.32 45.88 -7.49
C GLU A 294 -28.79 47.31 -7.77
N ASP A 295 -29.23 48.03 -6.76
CA ASP A 295 -29.83 49.37 -6.82
C ASP A 295 -28.86 50.48 -6.38
N GLY A 296 -27.57 50.17 -6.21
CA GLY A 296 -26.49 51.16 -6.03
C GLY A 296 -25.97 51.75 -7.35
N ASP A 297 -25.10 52.75 -7.25
CA ASP A 297 -24.32 53.27 -8.38
C ASP A 297 -23.20 52.27 -8.69
N ILE A 298 -23.15 51.74 -9.92
CA ILE A 298 -22.28 50.61 -10.31
C ILE A 298 -21.30 51.07 -11.38
N LYS A 299 -20.01 50.82 -11.14
CA LYS A 299 -18.92 51.16 -12.07
C LYS A 299 -17.76 50.16 -11.94
N ALA A 300 -16.78 50.28 -12.84
CA ALA A 300 -15.54 49.52 -12.77
C ALA A 300 -14.47 50.27 -11.95
N ALA A 301 -13.53 49.52 -11.37
CA ALA A 301 -12.31 50.05 -10.76
C ALA A 301 -11.13 49.11 -11.05
N THR A 302 -9.91 49.63 -11.07
CA THR A 302 -8.68 48.83 -11.23
C THR A 302 -7.90 48.70 -9.93
N LYS A 303 -6.96 47.75 -9.87
CA LYS A 303 -6.03 47.61 -8.75
C LYS A 303 -5.18 48.86 -8.57
N GLU A 304 -4.77 49.50 -9.65
CA GLU A 304 -3.94 50.72 -9.62
C GLU A 304 -4.71 51.93 -9.08
N GLU A 305 -5.99 52.06 -9.41
CA GLU A 305 -6.87 53.14 -8.92
C GLU A 305 -7.33 52.89 -7.48
N GLY A 306 -7.47 51.63 -7.09
CA GLY A 306 -8.13 51.23 -5.85
C GLY A 306 -9.65 51.44 -5.89
N ILE A 307 -10.33 51.00 -4.84
CA ILE A 307 -11.77 51.20 -4.67
C ILE A 307 -12.00 52.49 -3.88
N PRO A 308 -12.75 53.46 -4.43
CA PRO A 308 -12.97 54.75 -3.77
C PRO A 308 -13.84 54.62 -2.52
N ASP A 309 -13.70 55.59 -1.61
CA ASP A 309 -14.52 55.69 -0.40
C ASP A 309 -16.02 55.74 -0.76
N GLY A 310 -16.83 55.05 0.03
CA GLY A 310 -18.27 54.89 -0.22
C GLY A 310 -18.64 53.86 -1.29
N PHE A 311 -17.67 53.18 -1.92
CA PHE A 311 -17.91 52.05 -2.80
C PHE A 311 -17.36 50.74 -2.21
N MET A 312 -17.90 49.61 -2.64
CA MET A 312 -17.46 48.25 -2.29
C MET A 312 -17.36 47.39 -3.54
N GLY A 313 -16.37 46.51 -3.59
CA GLY A 313 -16.24 45.51 -4.64
C GLY A 313 -17.15 44.31 -4.38
N LEU A 314 -17.84 43.88 -5.43
CA LEU A 314 -18.85 42.81 -5.38
C LEU A 314 -18.61 41.70 -6.42
N ASP A 315 -17.75 41.94 -7.41
CA ASP A 315 -17.32 40.94 -8.39
C ASP A 315 -15.95 41.34 -9.00
N CYS A 316 -15.29 40.40 -9.67
CA CYS A 316 -14.06 40.68 -10.43
C CYS A 316 -14.38 41.25 -11.83
N GLY A 317 -13.46 42.06 -12.36
CA GLY A 317 -13.58 42.70 -13.67
C GLY A 317 -13.09 41.82 -14.84
N GLU A 318 -13.16 42.38 -16.05
CA GLU A 318 -12.88 41.65 -17.29
C GLU A 318 -11.44 41.15 -17.40
N LYS A 319 -10.46 41.93 -16.94
CA LYS A 319 -9.04 41.53 -16.98
C LYS A 319 -8.78 40.37 -16.03
N SER A 320 -9.34 40.44 -14.82
CA SER A 320 -9.28 39.36 -13.83
C SER A 320 -9.95 38.09 -14.35
N MET A 321 -11.10 38.22 -15.00
CA MET A 321 -11.77 37.09 -15.67
C MET A 321 -10.89 36.44 -16.74
N ALA A 322 -10.17 37.22 -17.56
CA ALA A 322 -9.26 36.68 -18.57
C ALA A 322 -8.07 35.92 -17.93
N MET A 323 -7.48 36.47 -16.87
CA MET A 323 -6.39 35.80 -16.12
C MET A 323 -6.86 34.49 -15.50
N ASN A 324 -8.04 34.51 -14.88
CA ASN A 324 -8.66 33.33 -14.29
C ASN A 324 -8.90 32.22 -15.33
N LYS A 325 -9.45 32.58 -16.51
CA LYS A 325 -9.66 31.62 -17.60
C LYS A 325 -8.37 30.98 -18.06
N LYS A 326 -7.31 31.77 -18.22
CA LYS A 326 -5.98 31.27 -18.61
C LYS A 326 -5.45 30.25 -17.58
N ALA A 327 -5.54 30.57 -16.30
CA ALA A 327 -5.10 29.65 -15.25
C ALA A 327 -5.91 28.33 -15.26
N VAL A 328 -7.22 28.41 -15.51
CA VAL A 328 -8.10 27.24 -15.68
C VAL A 328 -7.70 26.40 -16.91
N GLU A 329 -7.39 27.02 -18.05
CA GLU A 329 -6.94 26.34 -19.29
C GLU A 329 -5.64 25.57 -19.11
N GLU A 330 -4.70 26.14 -18.37
CA GLU A 330 -3.37 25.56 -18.17
C GLU A 330 -3.36 24.43 -17.12
N SER A 331 -4.48 24.18 -16.45
CA SER A 331 -4.59 23.23 -15.34
C SER A 331 -5.20 21.91 -15.78
N LYS A 332 -4.69 20.81 -15.21
CA LYS A 332 -5.18 19.44 -15.42
C LYS A 332 -6.07 18.94 -14.29
N THR A 333 -5.93 19.54 -13.11
CA THR A 333 -6.81 19.29 -11.96
C THR A 333 -7.23 20.60 -11.33
N ILE A 334 -8.52 20.76 -11.02
CA ILE A 334 -9.09 21.98 -10.44
C ILE A 334 -9.92 21.64 -9.20
N ILE A 335 -9.65 22.35 -8.10
CA ILE A 335 -10.44 22.34 -6.88
C ILE A 335 -11.05 23.73 -6.72
N TRP A 336 -12.37 23.83 -6.68
CA TRP A 336 -13.05 25.13 -6.54
C TRP A 336 -13.93 25.18 -5.29
N ASN A 337 -13.61 26.12 -4.40
CA ASN A 337 -14.35 26.40 -3.17
C ASN A 337 -14.59 27.91 -2.94
N GLY A 338 -15.80 28.37 -3.24
CA GLY A 338 -16.27 29.76 -3.07
C GLY A 338 -16.43 30.52 -4.40
N PRO A 339 -17.54 31.26 -4.62
CA PRO A 339 -17.76 32.04 -5.85
C PRO A 339 -16.83 33.26 -5.96
N MET A 340 -16.70 33.81 -7.17
CA MET A 340 -15.80 34.94 -7.44
C MET A 340 -16.45 36.31 -7.15
N GLY A 341 -17.78 36.38 -7.22
CA GLY A 341 -18.60 37.55 -6.93
C GLY A 341 -19.93 37.15 -6.26
N VAL A 342 -20.78 38.14 -5.97
CA VAL A 342 -22.11 37.96 -5.34
C VAL A 342 -23.10 37.40 -6.38
N PHE A 343 -22.92 36.13 -6.71
CA PHE A 343 -23.58 35.46 -7.83
C PHE A 343 -25.10 35.38 -7.73
N GLU A 344 -25.69 35.62 -6.55
CA GLU A 344 -27.13 35.71 -6.33
C GLU A 344 -27.73 36.93 -7.04
N MET A 345 -26.91 37.95 -7.31
CA MET A 345 -27.29 39.21 -7.95
C MET A 345 -26.79 39.24 -9.40
N ALA A 346 -27.69 39.47 -10.36
CA ALA A 346 -27.37 39.44 -11.79
C ALA A 346 -26.29 40.46 -12.19
N LYS A 347 -26.21 41.62 -11.51
CA LYS A 347 -25.17 42.63 -11.78
C LYS A 347 -23.78 42.28 -11.24
N PHE A 348 -23.65 41.23 -10.42
CA PHE A 348 -22.40 40.83 -9.77
C PHE A 348 -22.09 39.34 -9.92
N GLU A 349 -22.71 38.68 -10.92
CA GLU A 349 -22.52 37.25 -11.18
C GLU A 349 -21.47 36.95 -12.26
N ALA A 350 -21.01 37.96 -12.99
CA ALA A 350 -20.22 37.82 -14.21
C ALA A 350 -18.93 37.02 -13.98
N GLY A 351 -18.18 37.33 -12.93
CA GLY A 351 -16.94 36.63 -12.58
C GLY A 351 -17.17 35.16 -12.27
N THR A 352 -18.17 34.85 -11.43
CA THR A 352 -18.52 33.47 -11.07
C THR A 352 -19.01 32.68 -12.28
N LYS A 353 -19.87 33.28 -13.10
CA LYS A 353 -20.44 32.66 -14.31
C LYS A 353 -19.38 32.41 -15.38
N SER A 354 -18.49 33.37 -15.57
CA SER A 354 -17.34 33.29 -16.49
C SER A 354 -16.36 32.19 -16.09
N MET A 355 -16.06 32.07 -14.78
CA MET A 355 -15.27 30.98 -14.23
C MET A 355 -15.94 29.62 -14.45
N MET A 356 -17.23 29.51 -14.12
CA MET A 356 -17.99 28.26 -14.27
C MET A 356 -18.04 27.78 -15.71
N ALA A 357 -18.34 28.68 -16.64
CA ALA A 357 -18.37 28.36 -18.07
C ALA A 357 -17.02 27.77 -18.52
N LYS A 358 -15.90 28.34 -18.04
CA LYS A 358 -14.58 27.86 -18.41
C LYS A 358 -14.19 26.54 -17.75
N VAL A 359 -14.50 26.36 -16.47
CA VAL A 359 -14.31 25.10 -15.74
C VAL A 359 -15.07 23.96 -16.45
N VAL A 360 -16.32 24.20 -16.86
CA VAL A 360 -17.11 23.23 -17.65
C VAL A 360 -16.44 22.90 -18.99
N GLU A 361 -15.95 23.92 -19.70
CA GLU A 361 -15.28 23.73 -21.00
C GLU A 361 -14.04 22.85 -20.89
N VAL A 362 -13.15 23.12 -19.93
CA VAL A 362 -11.93 22.31 -19.74
C VAL A 362 -12.24 20.93 -19.18
N THR A 363 -13.30 20.79 -18.37
CA THR A 363 -13.77 19.47 -17.91
C THR A 363 -14.16 18.59 -19.09
N LYS A 364 -14.91 19.13 -20.06
CA LYS A 364 -15.26 18.41 -21.29
C LYS A 364 -14.03 17.97 -22.08
N SER A 365 -12.93 18.68 -21.94
CA SER A 365 -11.64 18.38 -22.59
C SER A 365 -10.74 17.45 -21.77
N GLY A 366 -11.24 16.91 -20.64
CA GLY A 366 -10.55 15.90 -19.82
C GLY A 366 -9.88 16.43 -18.55
N THR A 367 -10.01 17.73 -18.21
CA THR A 367 -9.54 18.27 -16.92
C THR A 367 -10.42 17.73 -15.78
N ILE A 368 -9.79 17.27 -14.69
CA ILE A 368 -10.51 16.81 -13.49
C ILE A 368 -10.96 18.03 -12.68
N THR A 369 -12.25 18.13 -12.38
CA THR A 369 -12.81 19.30 -11.68
C THR A 369 -13.69 18.90 -10.50
N VAL A 370 -13.26 19.27 -9.29
CA VAL A 370 -14.00 19.05 -8.05
C VAL A 370 -14.48 20.38 -7.49
N ILE A 371 -15.80 20.52 -7.39
CA ILE A 371 -16.45 21.68 -6.80
C ILE A 371 -16.88 21.34 -5.38
N GLY A 372 -16.48 22.17 -4.43
CA GLY A 372 -16.84 22.07 -3.02
C GLY A 372 -17.37 23.39 -2.46
N GLY A 373 -17.94 23.32 -1.26
CA GLY A 373 -18.56 24.48 -0.61
C GLY A 373 -19.99 24.74 -1.09
N GLY A 374 -20.88 25.07 -0.15
CA GLY A 374 -22.32 25.21 -0.41
C GLY A 374 -22.65 26.30 -1.43
N ASP A 375 -21.94 27.42 -1.40
CA ASP A 375 -22.20 28.56 -2.30
C ASP A 375 -21.82 28.23 -3.75
N THR A 376 -20.66 27.58 -3.97
CA THR A 376 -20.24 27.19 -5.33
C THR A 376 -21.13 26.08 -5.89
N ALA A 377 -21.55 25.10 -5.07
CA ALA A 377 -22.54 24.11 -5.49
C ALA A 377 -23.89 24.76 -5.85
N THR A 378 -24.31 25.77 -5.09
CA THR A 378 -25.52 26.56 -5.40
C THR A 378 -25.36 27.33 -6.71
N ALA A 379 -24.17 27.86 -6.99
CA ALA A 379 -23.85 28.48 -8.27
C ALA A 379 -23.90 27.46 -9.43
N CYS A 380 -23.35 26.25 -9.26
CA CYS A 380 -23.48 25.17 -10.26
C CYS A 380 -24.93 24.88 -10.60
N LYS A 381 -25.77 24.76 -9.57
CA LYS A 381 -27.20 24.52 -9.75
C LYS A 381 -27.91 25.67 -10.45
N LYS A 382 -27.62 26.92 -10.05
CA LYS A 382 -28.18 28.12 -10.69
C LYS A 382 -27.87 28.16 -12.18
N TYR A 383 -26.67 27.70 -12.58
CA TYR A 383 -26.22 27.72 -13.97
C TYR A 383 -26.44 26.41 -14.72
N ASP A 384 -27.10 25.43 -14.11
CA ASP A 384 -27.34 24.11 -14.70
C ASP A 384 -26.02 23.44 -15.14
N THR A 385 -25.04 23.32 -14.23
CA THR A 385 -23.72 22.76 -14.55
C THR A 385 -23.27 21.63 -13.62
N GLU A 386 -24.14 21.14 -12.73
CA GLU A 386 -23.81 20.10 -11.75
C GLU A 386 -23.34 18.79 -12.42
N ASP A 387 -23.92 18.45 -13.57
CA ASP A 387 -23.59 17.27 -14.40
C ASP A 387 -22.51 17.56 -15.46
N LYS A 388 -22.02 18.80 -15.54
CA LYS A 388 -21.04 19.27 -16.54
C LYS A 388 -19.63 19.42 -15.98
N VAL A 389 -19.43 19.06 -14.71
CA VAL A 389 -18.14 19.03 -13.99
C VAL A 389 -17.83 17.60 -13.56
N THR A 390 -16.58 17.28 -13.19
CA THR A 390 -16.23 15.90 -12.79
C THR A 390 -16.96 15.49 -11.52
N HIS A 391 -17.03 16.39 -10.54
CA HIS A 391 -17.77 16.17 -9.31
C HIS A 391 -18.20 17.49 -8.66
N CYS A 392 -19.47 17.59 -8.30
CA CYS A 392 -20.00 18.68 -7.48
C CYS A 392 -20.40 18.11 -6.11
N SER A 393 -19.59 18.39 -5.09
CA SER A 393 -19.77 17.82 -3.75
C SER A 393 -21.00 18.41 -3.06
N THR A 394 -21.79 17.53 -2.45
CA THR A 394 -22.92 17.89 -1.58
C THR A 394 -22.52 17.91 -0.10
N GLY A 395 -21.24 17.64 0.18
CA GLY A 395 -20.70 17.38 1.51
C GLY A 395 -20.60 18.57 2.45
N GLY A 396 -20.89 19.80 2.00
CA GLY A 396 -20.87 21.00 2.84
C GLY A 396 -19.62 21.09 3.73
N GLY A 397 -19.82 21.13 5.06
CA GLY A 397 -18.72 21.17 6.03
C GLY A 397 -17.78 19.98 5.99
N ALA A 398 -18.25 18.77 5.65
CA ALA A 398 -17.37 17.60 5.52
C ALA A 398 -16.39 17.74 4.35
N SER A 399 -16.85 18.25 3.21
CA SER A 399 -15.97 18.53 2.07
C SER A 399 -14.89 19.55 2.41
N LEU A 400 -15.24 20.57 3.20
CA LEU A 400 -14.31 21.61 3.63
C LEU A 400 -13.27 21.04 4.61
N GLU A 401 -13.70 20.36 5.66
CA GLU A 401 -12.79 19.76 6.64
C GLU A 401 -11.85 18.74 5.98
N LEU A 402 -12.33 17.99 4.99
CA LEU A 402 -11.48 17.09 4.21
C LEU A 402 -10.40 17.84 3.41
N LEU A 403 -10.78 18.92 2.74
CA LEU A 403 -9.84 19.78 2.01
C LEU A 403 -8.87 20.52 2.95
N GLU A 404 -9.25 20.76 4.19
CA GLU A 404 -8.38 21.27 5.27
C GLU A 404 -7.40 20.21 5.80
N GLY A 405 -7.53 18.95 5.36
CA GLY A 405 -6.70 17.83 5.81
C GLY A 405 -7.14 17.22 7.15
N LYS A 406 -8.35 17.52 7.63
CA LYS A 406 -8.90 16.90 8.84
C LYS A 406 -9.40 15.50 8.56
N GLU A 407 -9.26 14.64 9.56
CA GLU A 407 -9.89 13.33 9.55
C GLU A 407 -11.40 13.48 9.79
N LEU A 408 -12.21 12.84 8.95
CA LEU A 408 -13.66 12.81 9.09
C LEU A 408 -14.06 11.58 9.95
N PRO A 409 -14.60 11.75 11.17
CA PRO A 409 -14.92 10.63 12.06
C PRO A 409 -15.80 9.55 11.42
N GLY A 410 -16.79 9.95 10.61
CA GLY A 410 -17.69 9.02 9.92
C GLY A 410 -17.06 8.26 8.77
N VAL A 411 -15.92 8.73 8.23
CA VAL A 411 -15.10 8.01 7.24
C VAL A 411 -14.08 7.12 7.94
N ALA A 412 -13.43 7.62 9.00
CA ALA A 412 -12.45 6.88 9.79
C ALA A 412 -13.04 5.62 10.41
N ALA A 413 -14.32 5.68 10.80
CA ALA A 413 -15.04 4.53 11.33
C ALA A 413 -15.28 3.39 10.33
N LEU A 414 -15.19 3.64 9.02
CA LEU A 414 -15.39 2.63 7.99
C LEU A 414 -14.17 1.72 7.85
N ASP A 415 -14.44 0.45 7.57
CA ASP A 415 -13.40 -0.55 7.32
C ASP A 415 -12.65 -0.21 6.04
N ASP A 416 -11.33 -0.39 6.06
CA ASP A 416 -10.50 -0.23 4.88
C ASP A 416 -10.82 -1.35 3.88
N ALA A 417 -10.88 -0.99 2.59
CA ALA A 417 -10.98 -1.97 1.55
C ALA A 417 -9.73 -2.86 1.60
N PRO A 418 -9.86 -4.19 1.47
CA PRO A 418 -8.71 -5.01 1.15
C PRO A 418 -8.07 -4.43 -0.11
N ALA A 419 -6.74 -4.26 -0.11
CA ALA A 419 -6.03 -3.57 -1.18
C ALA A 419 -6.45 -4.14 -2.55
N LYS A 420 -7.35 -3.45 -3.24
CA LYS A 420 -7.72 -3.76 -4.63
C LYS A 420 -6.55 -3.31 -5.48
N ALA A 421 -5.97 -4.24 -6.23
CA ALA A 421 -5.09 -3.91 -7.35
C ALA A 421 -5.77 -2.82 -8.18
N GLY A 422 -5.14 -1.64 -8.26
CA GLY A 422 -5.74 -0.43 -8.83
C GLY A 422 -6.17 -0.66 -10.27
N GLY A 423 -7.46 -0.48 -10.55
CA GLY A 423 -8.00 -0.45 -11.90
C GLY A 423 -7.68 0.90 -12.55
N GLY A 424 -6.54 0.97 -13.25
CA GLY A 424 -6.13 2.10 -14.07
C GLY A 424 -5.30 1.65 -15.28
N GLY A 425 -5.93 1.59 -16.45
CA GLY A 425 -5.31 2.11 -17.68
C GLY A 425 -4.23 1.35 -18.46
N GLY A 426 -3.78 0.15 -18.05
CA GLY A 426 -2.95 -0.72 -18.90
C GLY A 426 -3.60 -2.09 -19.08
N SER A 427 -3.67 -2.65 -20.29
CA SER A 427 -4.21 -4.02 -20.45
C SER A 427 -3.36 -5.00 -19.66
N SER A 428 -3.98 -5.61 -18.64
CA SER A 428 -3.38 -6.59 -17.76
C SER A 428 -3.34 -7.99 -18.36
N LYS A 429 -3.75 -8.17 -19.62
CA LYS A 429 -3.84 -9.50 -20.24
C LYS A 429 -2.53 -9.92 -20.90
N ILE A 430 -2.17 -11.19 -20.71
CA ILE A 430 -1.02 -11.81 -21.37
C ILE A 430 -1.30 -11.93 -22.88
N THR A 431 -0.45 -11.35 -23.71
CA THR A 431 -0.55 -11.41 -25.17
C THR A 431 0.41 -12.43 -25.78
N SER A 432 1.59 -12.61 -25.18
CA SER A 432 2.54 -13.65 -25.57
C SER A 432 3.46 -14.05 -24.42
N VAL A 433 3.92 -15.30 -24.44
CA VAL A 433 4.99 -15.80 -23.57
C VAL A 433 6.00 -16.54 -24.45
N MET A 434 7.28 -16.21 -24.31
CA MET A 434 8.36 -16.81 -25.10
C MET A 434 9.58 -17.06 -24.21
N ALA A 435 10.03 -18.30 -24.16
CA ALA A 435 11.26 -18.72 -23.49
C ALA A 435 12.44 -18.84 -24.45
N ARG A 436 13.63 -18.68 -23.90
CA ARG A 436 14.93 -18.95 -24.54
C ARG A 436 15.92 -19.55 -23.54
N GLU A 437 16.97 -20.14 -24.09
CA GLU A 437 18.13 -20.60 -23.32
C GLU A 437 19.18 -19.48 -23.25
N ILE A 438 19.60 -19.13 -22.05
CA ILE A 438 20.74 -18.23 -21.77
C ILE A 438 21.78 -18.97 -20.91
N PHE A 439 22.84 -18.28 -20.48
CA PHE A 439 23.89 -18.86 -19.64
C PHE A 439 23.92 -18.20 -18.25
N ASP A 440 24.03 -19.02 -17.21
CA ASP A 440 24.22 -18.57 -15.83
C ASP A 440 25.66 -18.15 -15.55
N SER A 441 25.93 -17.72 -14.32
CA SER A 441 27.22 -17.21 -13.85
C SER A 441 28.38 -18.23 -13.88
N ARG A 442 28.06 -19.51 -14.07
CA ARG A 442 29.02 -20.62 -14.21
C ARG A 442 29.16 -21.08 -15.66
N GLY A 443 28.48 -20.42 -16.59
CA GLY A 443 28.45 -20.80 -18.00
C GLY A 443 27.63 -22.05 -18.28
N ASN A 444 26.72 -22.45 -17.39
CA ASN A 444 25.75 -23.50 -17.69
C ASN A 444 24.47 -22.89 -18.27
N PRO A 445 23.73 -23.62 -19.11
CA PRO A 445 22.47 -23.13 -19.66
C PRO A 445 21.40 -22.92 -18.57
N THR A 446 20.52 -21.95 -18.75
CA THR A 446 19.31 -21.75 -17.93
C THR A 446 18.18 -21.11 -18.73
N VAL A 447 16.97 -21.10 -18.17
CA VAL A 447 15.74 -20.61 -18.83
C VAL A 447 15.54 -19.13 -18.55
N GLU A 448 15.26 -18.36 -19.61
CA GLU A 448 14.75 -16.99 -19.54
C GLU A 448 13.42 -16.89 -20.28
N VAL A 449 12.47 -16.14 -19.73
CA VAL A 449 11.15 -15.90 -20.30
C VAL A 449 10.93 -14.42 -20.53
N ASP A 450 10.40 -14.07 -21.70
CA ASP A 450 9.73 -12.81 -21.98
C ASP A 450 8.22 -13.03 -22.00
N LEU A 451 7.51 -12.28 -21.18
CA LEU A 451 6.05 -12.20 -21.17
C LEU A 451 5.64 -10.81 -21.66
N CYS A 452 4.77 -10.75 -22.66
CA CYS A 452 4.21 -9.49 -23.14
C CYS A 452 2.76 -9.33 -22.67
N THR A 453 2.43 -8.09 -22.35
CA THR A 453 1.05 -7.58 -22.29
C THR A 453 0.80 -6.75 -23.55
N GLU A 454 -0.30 -6.00 -23.63
CA GLU A 454 -0.48 -5.04 -24.73
C GLU A 454 0.45 -3.82 -24.58
N THR A 455 0.98 -3.55 -23.39
CA THR A 455 1.71 -2.32 -23.08
C THR A 455 3.22 -2.50 -23.02
N ALA A 456 3.70 -3.66 -22.56
CA ALA A 456 5.13 -3.88 -22.31
C ALA A 456 5.54 -5.36 -22.32
N LEU A 457 6.85 -5.58 -22.40
CA LEU A 457 7.55 -6.85 -22.24
C LEU A 457 8.18 -6.92 -20.85
N PHE A 458 7.98 -8.04 -20.17
CA PHE A 458 8.50 -8.35 -18.85
C PHE A 458 9.35 -9.61 -18.92
N ARG A 459 10.61 -9.50 -18.50
CA ARG A 459 11.61 -10.56 -18.61
C ARG A 459 11.91 -11.16 -17.25
N ALA A 460 12.19 -12.46 -17.19
CA ALA A 460 12.73 -13.12 -16.00
C ALA A 460 13.63 -14.31 -16.34
N ALA A 461 14.73 -14.46 -15.61
CA ALA A 461 15.68 -15.56 -15.76
C ALA A 461 15.87 -16.35 -14.47
N VAL A 462 15.91 -17.67 -14.58
CA VAL A 462 15.93 -18.58 -13.41
C VAL A 462 17.36 -18.96 -13.04
N PRO A 463 17.71 -18.97 -11.73
CA PRO A 463 19.01 -19.45 -11.28
C PRO A 463 19.08 -20.98 -11.22
N SER A 464 20.31 -21.53 -11.21
CA SER A 464 20.60 -22.96 -11.13
C SER A 464 21.41 -23.33 -9.87
N GLY A 465 21.17 -24.53 -9.32
CA GLY A 465 21.89 -25.08 -8.17
C GLY A 465 23.14 -25.90 -8.52
N ALA A 466 24.02 -26.16 -7.55
CA ALA A 466 25.11 -27.14 -7.67
C ALA A 466 24.73 -28.49 -7.03
N SER A 467 24.17 -28.44 -5.82
CA SER A 467 23.51 -29.57 -5.15
C SER A 467 22.04 -29.60 -5.60
N THR A 468 21.58 -30.76 -6.07
CA THR A 468 20.17 -31.04 -6.30
C THR A 468 19.72 -32.00 -5.20
N GLY A 469 19.09 -31.45 -4.16
CA GLY A 469 18.47 -32.27 -3.11
C GLY A 469 17.35 -33.15 -3.68
N ILE A 470 17.15 -34.33 -3.10
CA ILE A 470 16.14 -35.30 -3.57
C ILE A 470 14.69 -34.83 -3.36
N TYR A 471 14.49 -33.78 -2.57
CA TYR A 471 13.18 -33.23 -2.20
C TYR A 471 12.80 -31.94 -2.94
N GLU A 472 13.73 -31.32 -3.68
CA GLU A 472 13.48 -30.07 -4.42
C GLU A 472 12.47 -30.26 -5.55
N ALA A 473 11.82 -29.17 -5.96
CA ALA A 473 11.18 -29.12 -7.26
C ALA A 473 12.23 -29.32 -8.36
N LEU A 474 11.93 -30.19 -9.33
CA LEU A 474 12.95 -30.70 -10.24
C LEU A 474 13.19 -29.75 -11.41
N GLU A 475 14.42 -29.26 -11.52
CA GLU A 475 14.89 -28.60 -12.73
C GLU A 475 14.89 -29.59 -13.91
N LEU A 476 14.35 -29.17 -15.06
CA LEU A 476 14.39 -30.00 -16.27
C LEU A 476 15.63 -29.69 -17.13
N ARG A 477 16.48 -30.70 -17.29
CA ARG A 477 17.69 -30.70 -18.14
C ARG A 477 17.54 -31.69 -19.29
N ASP A 478 18.15 -31.38 -20.43
CA ASP A 478 18.08 -32.19 -21.65
C ASP A 478 18.82 -33.54 -21.53
N ASN A 479 19.84 -33.63 -20.66
CA ASN A 479 20.68 -34.81 -20.46
C ASN A 479 21.40 -35.32 -21.73
N ASP A 480 21.46 -34.51 -22.79
CA ASP A 480 22.26 -34.81 -23.98
C ASP A 480 23.75 -34.58 -23.69
N LYS A 481 24.50 -35.66 -23.44
CA LYS A 481 25.94 -35.59 -23.15
C LYS A 481 26.76 -34.95 -24.26
N ASN A 482 26.25 -34.89 -25.49
CA ASN A 482 26.94 -34.26 -26.62
C ASN A 482 26.74 -32.74 -26.67
N ARG A 483 25.82 -32.20 -25.86
CA ARG A 483 25.53 -30.77 -25.80
C ARG A 483 25.63 -30.26 -24.37
N LEU A 484 26.55 -29.33 -24.14
CA LEU A 484 26.68 -28.63 -22.85
C LEU A 484 26.79 -29.62 -21.68
N LEU A 485 27.46 -30.76 -21.91
CA LEU A 485 27.67 -31.84 -20.93
C LEU A 485 26.38 -32.39 -20.32
N GLY A 486 25.27 -32.41 -21.06
CA GLY A 486 23.96 -32.84 -20.57
C GLY A 486 23.14 -31.76 -19.86
N LYS A 487 23.68 -30.53 -19.74
CA LYS A 487 23.04 -29.44 -18.99
C LYS A 487 22.18 -28.50 -19.82
N GLY A 488 21.90 -28.83 -21.09
CA GLY A 488 20.96 -28.05 -21.91
C GLY A 488 19.58 -27.93 -21.28
N VAL A 489 18.82 -26.89 -21.63
CA VAL A 489 17.45 -26.64 -21.13
C VAL A 489 16.44 -26.45 -22.27
N LEU A 490 16.74 -26.95 -23.48
CA LEU A 490 15.87 -26.78 -24.64
C LEU A 490 14.51 -27.45 -24.44
N THR A 491 14.45 -28.55 -23.68
CA THR A 491 13.19 -29.21 -23.31
C THR A 491 12.33 -28.30 -22.42
N ALA A 492 12.93 -27.64 -21.42
CA ALA A 492 12.23 -26.69 -20.56
C ALA A 492 11.74 -25.46 -21.35
N VAL A 493 12.58 -24.92 -22.24
CA VAL A 493 12.23 -23.83 -23.17
C VAL A 493 11.06 -24.23 -24.06
N LYS A 494 11.10 -25.44 -24.63
CA LYS A 494 10.03 -25.99 -25.45
C LYS A 494 8.73 -26.12 -24.65
N ASN A 495 8.79 -26.62 -23.41
CA ASN A 495 7.63 -26.72 -22.54
C ASN A 495 6.98 -25.34 -22.28
N VAL A 496 7.77 -24.29 -22.07
CA VAL A 496 7.21 -22.94 -21.96
C VAL A 496 6.49 -22.53 -23.25
N ASN A 497 7.17 -22.66 -24.39
CA ASN A 497 6.67 -22.14 -25.67
C ASN A 497 5.46 -22.90 -26.21
N GLU A 498 5.43 -24.23 -26.05
CA GLU A 498 4.42 -25.09 -26.66
C GLU A 498 3.30 -25.51 -25.71
N LEU A 499 3.55 -25.53 -24.39
CA LEU A 499 2.58 -26.04 -23.40
C LEU A 499 2.06 -24.95 -22.47
N ILE A 500 2.95 -24.13 -21.89
CA ILE A 500 2.56 -23.09 -20.93
C ILE A 500 1.96 -21.88 -21.66
N ALA A 501 2.66 -21.34 -22.66
CA ALA A 501 2.28 -20.10 -23.34
C ALA A 501 0.84 -20.14 -23.90
N PRO A 502 0.40 -21.18 -24.64
CA PRO A 502 -0.97 -21.21 -25.18
C PRO A 502 -2.06 -21.21 -24.12
N LYS A 503 -1.77 -21.72 -22.91
CA LYS A 503 -2.73 -21.79 -21.81
C LYS A 503 -2.86 -20.45 -21.07
N LEU A 504 -1.79 -19.66 -21.01
CA LEU A 504 -1.76 -18.40 -20.25
C LEU A 504 -2.20 -17.17 -21.06
N ILE A 505 -2.15 -17.21 -22.39
CA ILE A 505 -2.61 -16.10 -23.23
C ILE A 505 -4.06 -15.73 -22.88
N GLY A 506 -4.31 -14.44 -22.64
CA GLY A 506 -5.59 -13.89 -22.22
C GLY A 506 -5.84 -13.92 -20.70
N MET A 507 -4.99 -14.56 -19.90
CA MET A 507 -5.06 -14.46 -18.44
C MET A 507 -4.57 -13.11 -17.93
N ASP A 508 -5.03 -12.72 -16.74
CA ASP A 508 -4.67 -11.47 -16.10
C ASP A 508 -3.37 -11.60 -15.30
N VAL A 509 -2.36 -10.78 -15.60
CA VAL A 509 -1.07 -10.79 -14.89
C VAL A 509 -1.18 -10.40 -13.42
N THR A 510 -2.29 -9.78 -13.01
CA THR A 510 -2.56 -9.48 -11.59
C THR A 510 -3.05 -10.70 -10.80
N GLU A 511 -3.46 -11.79 -11.47
CA GLU A 511 -3.93 -13.03 -10.85
C GLU A 511 -2.78 -14.03 -10.60
N GLN A 512 -1.68 -13.60 -9.95
CA GLN A 512 -0.46 -14.39 -9.72
C GLN A 512 -0.76 -15.82 -9.22
N THR A 513 -1.53 -15.94 -8.14
CA THR A 513 -1.88 -17.23 -7.52
C THR A 513 -2.63 -18.15 -8.46
N LYS A 514 -3.50 -17.61 -9.31
CA LYS A 514 -4.27 -18.40 -10.26
C LYS A 514 -3.37 -18.91 -11.38
N ILE A 515 -2.50 -18.06 -11.92
CA ILE A 515 -1.57 -18.45 -12.98
C ILE A 515 -0.58 -19.52 -12.48
N ASP A 516 -0.01 -19.32 -11.30
CA ASP A 516 0.89 -20.31 -10.68
C ASP A 516 0.20 -21.66 -10.49
N LYS A 517 -1.05 -21.66 -9.98
CA LYS A 517 -1.83 -22.90 -9.82
C LYS A 517 -2.16 -23.58 -11.14
N VAL A 518 -2.49 -22.84 -12.20
CA VAL A 518 -2.71 -23.43 -13.53
C VAL A 518 -1.44 -24.14 -14.02
N MET A 519 -0.26 -23.54 -13.84
CA MET A 519 0.99 -24.17 -14.26
C MET A 519 1.33 -25.40 -13.41
N VAL A 520 1.21 -25.30 -12.09
CA VAL A 520 1.65 -26.34 -11.14
C VAL A 520 0.64 -27.48 -11.05
N GLU A 521 -0.64 -27.17 -10.84
CA GLU A 521 -1.68 -28.17 -10.55
C GLU A 521 -2.31 -28.75 -11.83
N GLU A 522 -2.58 -27.91 -12.84
CA GLU A 522 -3.30 -28.35 -14.06
C GLU A 522 -2.37 -28.82 -15.18
N LEU A 523 -1.34 -28.04 -15.53
CA LEU A 523 -0.48 -28.34 -16.68
C LEU A 523 0.61 -29.36 -16.34
N ASP A 524 1.29 -29.17 -15.22
CA ASP A 524 2.32 -30.08 -14.73
C ASP A 524 1.69 -31.29 -14.02
N GLY A 525 1.04 -31.06 -12.88
CA GLY A 525 0.30 -32.06 -12.11
C GLY A 525 1.17 -33.13 -11.42
N SER A 526 2.50 -33.05 -11.51
CA SER A 526 3.39 -34.06 -10.94
C SER A 526 3.61 -33.86 -9.44
N LYS A 527 3.63 -34.97 -8.70
CA LYS A 527 3.81 -34.98 -7.24
C LYS A 527 4.87 -35.98 -6.81
N ASN A 528 5.51 -35.69 -5.69
CA ASN A 528 6.25 -36.65 -4.86
C ASN A 528 5.57 -36.77 -3.47
N GLU A 529 6.17 -37.50 -2.55
CA GLU A 529 5.63 -37.68 -1.19
C GLU A 529 5.55 -36.37 -0.37
N TRP A 530 6.25 -35.32 -0.81
CA TRP A 530 6.34 -34.01 -0.16
C TRP A 530 5.58 -32.90 -0.90
N GLY A 531 4.82 -33.19 -1.96
CA GLY A 531 3.99 -32.20 -2.67
C GLY A 531 4.26 -32.15 -4.17
N TRP A 532 4.09 -30.97 -4.77
CA TRP A 532 4.21 -30.77 -6.22
C TRP A 532 5.68 -30.73 -6.67
N SER A 533 6.11 -31.73 -7.44
CA SER A 533 7.52 -31.90 -7.85
C SER A 533 7.88 -31.13 -9.11
N LYS A 534 6.89 -30.73 -9.92
CA LYS A 534 7.07 -29.92 -11.14
C LYS A 534 7.94 -30.61 -12.20
N ALA A 535 8.00 -31.94 -12.16
CA ALA A 535 8.89 -32.79 -12.92
C ALA A 535 8.52 -32.90 -14.41
N LYS A 536 7.27 -32.62 -14.79
CA LYS A 536 6.80 -32.77 -16.17
C LYS A 536 7.16 -31.57 -17.03
N LEU A 537 6.91 -30.36 -16.53
CA LEU A 537 7.24 -29.10 -17.21
C LEU A 537 8.66 -28.63 -16.89
N GLY A 538 9.14 -28.92 -15.68
CA GLY A 538 10.37 -28.40 -15.11
C GLY A 538 10.11 -27.20 -14.19
N ALA A 539 10.64 -27.23 -12.97
CA ALA A 539 10.55 -26.13 -12.03
C ALA A 539 11.17 -24.83 -12.58
N ASN A 540 12.21 -24.95 -13.41
CA ASN A 540 12.84 -23.84 -14.12
C ASN A 540 11.92 -23.21 -15.19
N ALA A 541 11.10 -24.01 -15.89
CA ALA A 541 10.12 -23.47 -16.83
C ALA A 541 9.01 -22.70 -16.11
N ILE A 542 8.44 -23.28 -15.05
CA ILE A 542 7.34 -22.68 -14.29
C ILE A 542 7.80 -21.40 -13.60
N LEU A 543 8.95 -21.43 -12.91
CA LEU A 543 9.44 -20.28 -12.16
C LEU A 543 9.73 -19.08 -13.07
N ALA A 544 10.34 -19.31 -14.24
CA ALA A 544 10.65 -18.23 -15.19
C ALA A 544 9.38 -17.47 -15.60
N VAL A 545 8.31 -18.20 -15.91
CA VAL A 545 7.00 -17.61 -16.24
C VAL A 545 6.39 -16.94 -15.01
N SER A 546 6.42 -17.59 -13.84
CA SER A 546 5.89 -17.06 -12.59
C SER A 546 6.50 -15.71 -12.19
N MET A 547 7.82 -15.56 -12.33
CA MET A 547 8.54 -14.30 -12.08
C MET A 547 8.20 -13.22 -13.11
N ALA A 548 8.09 -13.58 -14.40
CA ALA A 548 7.73 -12.64 -15.46
C ALA A 548 6.27 -12.14 -15.28
N VAL A 549 5.36 -13.01 -14.87
CA VAL A 549 3.97 -12.64 -14.48
C VAL A 549 3.99 -11.68 -13.31
N CYS A 550 4.81 -11.94 -12.28
CA CYS A 550 4.88 -11.07 -11.10
C CYS A 550 5.35 -9.65 -11.46
N ARG A 551 6.35 -9.52 -12.33
CA ARG A 551 6.79 -8.23 -12.89
C ARG A 551 5.69 -7.53 -13.68
N ALA A 552 4.98 -8.27 -14.52
CA ALA A 552 3.87 -7.74 -15.31
C ALA A 552 2.71 -7.29 -14.41
N GLY A 553 2.41 -8.04 -13.35
CA GLY A 553 1.41 -7.70 -12.34
C GLY A 553 1.76 -6.42 -11.58
N ALA A 554 3.03 -6.23 -11.22
CA ALA A 554 3.50 -4.99 -10.60
C ALA A 554 3.28 -3.78 -11.51
N ALA A 555 3.67 -3.90 -12.79
CA ALA A 555 3.48 -2.83 -13.77
C ALA A 555 2.00 -2.56 -14.08
N ALA A 556 1.17 -3.60 -14.19
CA ALA A 556 -0.27 -3.45 -14.37
C ALA A 556 -0.96 -2.81 -13.14
N SER A 557 -0.35 -2.96 -11.96
CA SER A 557 -0.80 -2.31 -10.72
C SER A 557 -0.14 -0.94 -10.49
N GLU A 558 0.66 -0.46 -11.45
CA GLU A 558 1.40 0.81 -11.40
C GLU A 558 2.25 0.99 -10.13
N VAL A 559 2.84 -0.10 -9.63
CA VAL A 559 3.70 -0.09 -8.44
C VAL A 559 5.04 -0.77 -8.72
N PRO A 560 6.10 -0.43 -7.97
CA PRO A 560 7.36 -1.17 -7.98
C PRO A 560 7.18 -2.65 -7.60
N LEU A 561 8.08 -3.52 -8.08
CA LEU A 561 7.98 -4.97 -7.86
C LEU A 561 7.99 -5.33 -6.37
N TYR A 562 8.86 -4.72 -5.56
CA TYR A 562 8.90 -4.97 -4.11
C TYR A 562 7.56 -4.65 -3.43
N GLN A 563 6.87 -3.59 -3.85
CA GLN A 563 5.57 -3.21 -3.29
C GLN A 563 4.47 -4.16 -3.76
N TYR A 564 4.49 -4.59 -5.01
CA TYR A 564 3.57 -5.61 -5.52
C TYR A 564 3.72 -6.95 -4.79
N ILE A 565 4.94 -7.38 -4.52
CA ILE A 565 5.22 -8.58 -3.72
C ILE A 565 4.71 -8.42 -2.29
N ALA A 566 4.86 -7.23 -1.68
CA ALA A 566 4.29 -6.94 -0.37
C ALA A 566 2.75 -7.08 -0.37
N GLN A 567 2.08 -6.57 -1.40
CA GLN A 567 0.63 -6.73 -1.58
C GLN A 567 0.24 -8.21 -1.71
N LEU A 568 0.91 -8.98 -2.59
CA LEU A 568 0.65 -10.41 -2.78
C LEU A 568 0.84 -11.22 -1.50
N SER A 569 1.80 -10.83 -0.66
CA SER A 569 2.12 -11.51 0.60
C SER A 569 1.36 -10.98 1.82
N GLY A 570 0.46 -10.00 1.62
CA GLY A 570 -0.32 -9.38 2.70
C GLY A 570 0.55 -8.64 3.72
N LYS A 571 1.69 -8.09 3.28
CA LYS A 571 2.60 -7.29 4.10
C LYS A 571 2.24 -5.80 4.02
N PRO A 572 2.58 -5.00 5.06
CA PRO A 572 2.39 -3.56 5.02
C PRO A 572 3.12 -2.92 3.84
N THR A 573 2.50 -1.91 3.22
CA THR A 573 3.06 -1.15 2.09
C THR A 573 3.32 0.32 2.42
N ASP A 574 3.10 0.72 3.68
CA ASP A 574 3.38 2.05 4.22
C ASP A 574 4.78 2.15 4.83
N LYS A 575 5.33 1.02 5.28
CA LYS A 575 6.70 0.89 5.80
C LYS A 575 7.36 -0.42 5.38
N PHE A 576 8.55 -0.30 4.81
CA PHE A 576 9.35 -1.42 4.34
C PHE A 576 10.58 -1.67 5.23
N VAL A 577 11.17 -2.85 5.10
CA VAL A 577 12.41 -3.21 5.81
C VAL A 577 13.48 -3.61 4.81
N MET A 578 14.61 -2.91 4.84
CA MET A 578 15.81 -3.28 4.12
C MET A 578 16.54 -4.40 4.88
N PRO A 579 17.00 -5.46 4.18
CA PRO A 579 17.56 -6.64 4.83
C PRO A 579 19.02 -6.46 5.25
N VAL A 580 19.48 -7.19 6.27
CA VAL A 580 20.92 -7.37 6.50
C VAL A 580 21.49 -8.29 5.41
N PRO A 581 22.53 -7.88 4.67
CA PRO A 581 23.20 -8.77 3.72
C PRO A 581 24.16 -9.73 4.44
N SER A 582 24.02 -11.03 4.16
CA SER A 582 24.98 -12.08 4.50
C SER A 582 25.94 -12.26 3.32
N PHE A 583 27.14 -11.69 3.41
CA PHE A 583 28.13 -11.77 2.34
C PHE A 583 28.99 -13.02 2.49
N ASN A 584 28.96 -13.92 1.51
CA ASN A 584 29.87 -15.05 1.45
C ASN A 584 31.30 -14.57 1.11
N VAL A 585 32.27 -14.79 2.00
CA VAL A 585 33.63 -14.24 1.86
C VAL A 585 34.74 -15.29 1.84
N ILE A 586 34.51 -16.49 2.40
CA ILE A 586 35.43 -17.63 2.33
C ILE A 586 34.64 -18.88 1.98
N ASN A 587 35.06 -19.57 0.93
CA ASN A 587 34.46 -20.79 0.43
C ASN A 587 35.25 -22.04 0.85
N GLY A 588 34.51 -23.11 1.14
CA GLY A 588 34.99 -24.46 1.37
C GLY A 588 34.05 -25.48 0.76
N GLY A 589 33.87 -26.63 1.42
CA GLY A 589 32.95 -27.69 1.01
C GLY A 589 33.13 -28.08 -0.46
N SER A 590 32.01 -28.28 -1.16
CA SER A 590 31.96 -28.60 -2.59
C SER A 590 32.17 -27.37 -3.49
N HIS A 591 32.22 -26.15 -2.93
CA HIS A 591 32.46 -24.89 -3.65
C HIS A 591 33.95 -24.55 -3.83
N ALA A 592 34.86 -25.28 -3.18
CA ALA A 592 36.30 -25.03 -3.26
C ALA A 592 37.14 -26.31 -3.18
N GLY A 593 38.24 -26.35 -3.95
CA GLY A 593 39.22 -27.43 -3.92
C GLY A 593 40.18 -27.43 -2.71
N ASN A 594 39.94 -26.56 -1.72
CA ASN A 594 40.72 -26.53 -0.48
C ASN A 594 40.28 -27.66 0.46
N ARG A 595 40.89 -27.74 1.65
CA ARG A 595 40.61 -28.79 2.65
C ARG A 595 39.36 -28.54 3.51
N LEU A 596 38.82 -27.33 3.45
CA LEU A 596 37.76 -26.84 4.34
C LEU A 596 36.45 -27.62 4.15
N ALA A 597 35.88 -28.19 5.22
CA ALA A 597 34.63 -28.93 5.13
C ALA A 597 33.39 -28.03 5.03
N CYS A 598 33.31 -26.96 5.83
CA CYS A 598 32.20 -26.00 5.74
C CYS A 598 32.18 -25.31 4.39
N GLN A 599 30.99 -25.16 3.82
CA GLN A 599 30.83 -24.63 2.48
C GLN A 599 31.08 -23.13 2.42
N GLU A 600 30.63 -22.38 3.42
CA GLU A 600 30.73 -20.92 3.40
C GLU A 600 30.94 -20.31 4.79
N PHE A 601 31.76 -19.27 4.84
CA PHE A 601 31.79 -18.31 5.95
C PHE A 601 31.37 -16.94 5.46
N MET A 602 30.40 -16.37 6.17
CA MET A 602 29.73 -15.13 5.82
C MET A 602 29.93 -14.05 6.87
N ILE A 603 29.92 -12.79 6.43
CA ILE A 603 29.85 -11.62 7.31
C ILE A 603 28.48 -10.95 7.21
N LEU A 604 27.95 -10.52 8.36
CA LEU A 604 26.65 -9.86 8.50
C LEU A 604 26.82 -8.50 9.20
N PRO A 605 26.74 -7.36 8.48
CA PRO A 605 26.86 -6.02 9.05
C PRO A 605 25.62 -5.56 9.82
N VAL A 606 25.22 -6.29 10.87
CA VAL A 606 24.03 -6.01 11.69
C VAL A 606 24.06 -4.63 12.38
N GLY A 607 25.26 -4.09 12.63
CA GLY A 607 25.46 -2.78 13.25
C GLY A 607 25.55 -1.62 12.26
N ALA A 608 25.25 -1.84 10.98
CA ALA A 608 25.14 -0.77 10.00
C ALA A 608 23.89 0.09 10.22
N SER A 609 23.95 1.34 9.77
CA SER A 609 22.86 2.32 9.90
C SER A 609 21.81 2.26 8.79
N SER A 610 22.18 1.67 7.65
CA SER A 610 21.39 1.57 6.42
C SER A 610 21.90 0.38 5.60
N PHE A 611 21.16 -0.03 4.59
CA PHE A 611 21.60 -1.05 3.65
C PHE A 611 22.86 -0.60 2.89
N LYS A 612 22.90 0.65 2.43
CA LYS A 612 24.07 1.24 1.77
C LYS A 612 25.32 1.24 2.67
N ASP A 613 25.17 1.56 3.95
CA ASP A 613 26.26 1.46 4.93
C ASP A 613 26.72 0.01 5.14
N ALA A 614 25.77 -0.95 5.19
CA ALA A 614 26.09 -2.38 5.27
C ALA A 614 26.90 -2.85 4.05
N MET A 615 26.57 -2.38 2.84
CA MET A 615 27.33 -2.66 1.62
C MET A 615 28.76 -2.11 1.67
N VAL A 616 28.96 -0.89 2.18
CA VAL A 616 30.29 -0.29 2.35
C VAL A 616 31.13 -1.13 3.32
N ILE A 617 30.58 -1.45 4.50
CA ILE A 617 31.25 -2.27 5.52
C ILE A 617 31.65 -3.64 4.93
N GLY A 618 30.72 -4.30 4.25
CA GLY A 618 30.97 -5.60 3.61
C GLY A 618 32.09 -5.55 2.57
N ALA A 619 32.08 -4.55 1.69
CA ALA A 619 33.09 -4.37 0.66
C ALA A 619 34.49 -4.06 1.24
N GLU A 620 34.57 -3.23 2.27
CA GLU A 620 35.83 -2.90 2.96
C GLU A 620 36.43 -4.12 3.65
N ILE A 621 35.62 -4.92 4.34
CA ILE A 621 36.08 -6.19 4.94
C ILE A 621 36.54 -7.15 3.84
N TYR A 622 35.77 -7.31 2.76
CA TYR A 622 36.12 -8.21 1.66
C TYR A 622 37.46 -7.84 1.00
N HIS A 623 37.73 -6.56 0.74
CA HIS A 623 39.02 -6.10 0.20
C HIS A 623 40.17 -6.21 1.21
N THR A 624 39.88 -6.00 2.50
CA THR A 624 40.86 -6.21 3.57
C THR A 624 41.22 -7.68 3.67
N LEU A 625 40.23 -8.58 3.62
CA LEU A 625 40.40 -10.03 3.62
C LEU A 625 41.24 -10.48 2.42
N LYS A 626 40.98 -9.94 1.22
CA LYS A 626 41.84 -10.19 0.04
C LYS A 626 43.30 -9.88 0.32
N THR A 627 43.58 -8.78 1.00
CA THR A 627 44.94 -8.36 1.35
C THR A 627 45.57 -9.29 2.39
N VAL A 628 44.81 -9.71 3.40
CA VAL A 628 45.26 -10.70 4.41
C VAL A 628 45.58 -12.04 3.75
N ILE A 629 44.68 -12.55 2.90
CA ILE A 629 44.84 -13.80 2.16
C ILE A 629 46.06 -13.72 1.23
N LYS A 630 46.19 -12.65 0.45
CA LYS A 630 47.34 -12.44 -0.44
C LYS A 630 48.67 -12.53 0.31
N LYS A 631 48.74 -11.91 1.48
CA LYS A 631 49.95 -11.89 2.30
C LYS A 631 50.27 -13.26 2.89
N LYS A 632 49.27 -14.03 3.31
CA LYS A 632 49.45 -15.31 4.01
C LYS A 632 49.57 -16.51 3.07
N TYR A 633 48.80 -16.55 1.98
CA TYR A 633 48.65 -17.70 1.09
C TYR A 633 49.07 -17.41 -0.36
N GLY A 634 49.43 -16.17 -0.69
CA GLY A 634 49.86 -15.77 -2.03
C GLY A 634 48.73 -15.24 -2.92
N GLN A 635 49.12 -14.76 -4.10
CA GLN A 635 48.20 -14.10 -5.05
C GLN A 635 47.11 -15.04 -5.59
N ASP A 636 47.44 -16.31 -5.84
CA ASP A 636 46.51 -17.27 -6.43
C ASP A 636 45.35 -17.63 -5.49
N ALA A 637 45.58 -17.56 -4.17
CA ALA A 637 44.55 -17.74 -3.15
C ALA A 637 43.50 -16.61 -3.13
N CYS A 638 43.74 -15.51 -3.86
CA CYS A 638 42.80 -14.40 -4.01
C CYS A 638 41.83 -14.58 -5.18
N ASN A 639 41.91 -15.71 -5.90
CA ASN A 639 40.87 -16.11 -6.84
C ASN A 639 39.57 -16.41 -6.08
N VAL A 640 38.46 -16.26 -6.78
CA VAL A 640 37.12 -16.36 -6.20
C VAL A 640 36.39 -17.60 -6.73
N GLY A 641 35.57 -18.21 -5.89
CA GLY A 641 34.67 -19.29 -6.30
C GLY A 641 33.40 -18.77 -6.99
N ASP A 642 32.43 -19.67 -7.17
CA ASP A 642 31.16 -19.42 -7.88
C ASP A 642 30.38 -18.21 -7.32
N GLU A 643 30.46 -17.99 -6.01
CA GLU A 643 29.72 -16.94 -5.30
C GLU A 643 30.56 -15.72 -4.96
N GLY A 644 31.80 -15.66 -5.45
CA GLY A 644 32.70 -14.53 -5.25
C GLY A 644 33.53 -14.59 -3.97
N GLY A 645 33.27 -15.51 -3.04
CA GLY A 645 34.12 -15.74 -1.88
C GLY A 645 35.51 -16.27 -2.25
N PHE A 646 36.52 -16.03 -1.42
CA PHE A 646 37.88 -16.54 -1.62
C PHE A 646 37.98 -18.03 -1.27
N ALA A 647 38.90 -18.75 -1.91
CA ALA A 647 39.17 -20.16 -1.60
C ALA A 647 40.62 -20.37 -1.13
N PRO A 648 41.04 -19.78 0.01
CA PRO A 648 42.39 -19.96 0.51
C PRO A 648 42.65 -21.43 0.92
N ASN A 649 43.92 -21.84 0.85
CA ASN A 649 44.34 -23.19 1.25
C ASN A 649 44.56 -23.29 2.77
N VAL A 650 43.47 -23.03 3.51
CA VAL A 650 43.41 -23.18 4.97
C VAL A 650 43.43 -24.66 5.37
N GLN A 651 43.99 -24.96 6.54
CA GLN A 651 44.09 -26.32 7.07
C GLN A 651 42.79 -26.81 7.69
N ASP A 652 42.05 -25.93 8.34
CA ASP A 652 40.77 -26.22 8.98
C ASP A 652 39.85 -24.98 9.06
N ASN A 653 38.64 -25.18 9.58
CA ASN A 653 37.66 -24.13 9.79
C ASN A 653 38.09 -23.05 10.79
N ASN A 654 38.88 -23.38 11.81
CA ASN A 654 39.34 -22.40 12.80
C ASN A 654 40.34 -21.43 12.16
N GLU A 655 41.22 -21.92 11.30
CA GLU A 655 42.15 -21.07 10.55
C GLU A 655 41.40 -20.11 9.63
N ALA A 656 40.35 -20.58 8.95
CA ALA A 656 39.50 -19.73 8.11
C ALA A 656 38.87 -18.59 8.92
N LEU A 657 38.30 -18.92 10.09
CA LEU A 657 37.69 -17.94 10.99
C LEU A 657 38.71 -16.97 11.59
N ASP A 658 39.90 -17.44 11.98
CA ASP A 658 40.97 -16.58 12.50
C ASP A 658 41.45 -15.57 11.43
N VAL A 659 41.55 -16.01 10.17
CA VAL A 659 41.85 -15.13 9.03
C VAL A 659 40.74 -14.10 8.79
N LEU A 660 39.47 -14.52 8.88
CA LEU A 660 38.32 -13.63 8.73
C LEU A 660 38.28 -12.58 9.85
N MET A 661 38.52 -12.99 11.10
CA MET A 661 38.56 -12.08 12.25
C MET A 661 39.70 -11.06 12.14
N ASP A 662 40.88 -11.47 11.66
CA ASP A 662 41.98 -10.54 11.38
C ASP A 662 41.59 -9.48 10.33
N ALA A 663 40.83 -9.87 9.30
CA ALA A 663 40.32 -8.95 8.30
C ALA A 663 39.27 -7.97 8.88
N ILE A 664 38.30 -8.47 9.64
CA ILE A 664 37.26 -7.65 10.31
C ILE A 664 37.90 -6.62 11.26
N LYS A 665 38.93 -7.03 12.01
CA LYS A 665 39.66 -6.14 12.91
C LYS A 665 40.44 -5.07 12.14
N LYS A 666 41.17 -5.46 11.09
CA LYS A 666 41.97 -4.55 10.27
C LYS A 666 41.15 -3.55 9.48
N SER A 667 39.91 -3.89 9.11
CA SER A 667 39.00 -2.96 8.46
C SER A 667 38.38 -1.95 9.44
N GLY A 668 38.50 -2.16 10.76
CA GLY A 668 37.93 -1.26 11.77
C GLY A 668 36.45 -1.51 12.10
N HIS A 669 35.89 -2.68 11.76
CA HIS A 669 34.45 -2.97 11.83
C HIS A 669 34.04 -4.03 12.87
N GLU A 670 34.94 -4.42 13.78
CA GLU A 670 34.75 -5.50 14.77
C GLU A 670 33.48 -5.35 15.62
N GLY A 671 33.04 -4.13 15.91
CA GLY A 671 31.82 -3.85 16.68
C GLY A 671 30.50 -3.82 15.88
N LYS A 672 30.56 -3.89 14.56
CA LYS A 672 29.39 -3.73 13.67
C LYS A 672 29.01 -5.00 12.89
N VAL A 673 29.87 -6.02 12.94
CA VAL A 673 29.76 -7.21 12.09
C VAL A 673 29.71 -8.48 12.92
N LYS A 674 28.85 -9.40 12.49
CA LYS A 674 28.73 -10.76 13.01
C LYS A 674 29.06 -11.77 11.92
N ILE A 675 29.17 -13.03 12.30
CA ILE A 675 29.49 -14.13 11.38
C ILE A 675 28.28 -15.05 11.21
N GLY A 676 28.09 -15.52 9.99
CA GLY A 676 27.23 -16.64 9.65
C GLY A 676 28.03 -17.72 8.93
N THR A 677 27.52 -18.95 8.87
CA THR A 677 28.11 -20.01 8.06
C THR A 677 27.02 -20.87 7.45
N ASP A 678 27.28 -21.33 6.23
CA ASP A 678 26.62 -22.50 5.66
C ASP A 678 27.58 -23.67 5.75
N VAL A 679 27.18 -24.68 6.50
CA VAL A 679 27.98 -25.87 6.70
C VAL A 679 27.78 -26.87 5.57
N ALA A 680 26.57 -26.98 5.01
CA ALA A 680 26.17 -28.01 4.05
C ALA A 680 26.54 -29.44 4.51
N ALA A 681 26.18 -29.79 5.76
CA ALA A 681 26.68 -31.01 6.41
C ALA A 681 26.31 -32.33 5.69
N SER A 682 25.25 -32.32 4.87
CA SER A 682 24.87 -33.45 4.01
C SER A 682 26.02 -33.89 3.09
N GLU A 683 26.85 -32.96 2.61
CA GLU A 683 27.96 -33.24 1.67
C GLU A 683 29.06 -34.12 2.29
N PHE A 684 29.17 -34.13 3.62
CA PHE A 684 30.18 -34.88 4.35
C PHE A 684 29.60 -35.82 5.40
N TYR A 685 28.29 -36.07 5.36
CA TYR A 685 27.66 -37.10 6.14
C TYR A 685 27.95 -38.50 5.57
N LYS A 686 28.21 -39.46 6.46
CA LYS A 686 28.46 -40.87 6.14
C LYS A 686 27.36 -41.71 6.76
N ALA A 687 26.36 -42.09 5.95
CA ALA A 687 25.16 -42.78 6.39
C ALA A 687 25.44 -44.18 6.99
N ASP A 688 26.50 -44.86 6.52
CA ASP A 688 26.92 -46.17 7.01
C ASP A 688 27.46 -46.13 8.44
N THR A 689 28.20 -45.07 8.79
CA THR A 689 28.76 -44.88 10.14
C THR A 689 27.95 -43.92 11.00
N LYS A 690 26.96 -43.21 10.43
CA LYS A 690 26.21 -42.11 11.07
C LYS A 690 27.12 -41.03 11.66
N THR A 691 28.16 -40.66 10.91
CA THR A 691 29.14 -39.64 11.30
C THR A 691 29.34 -38.62 10.21
N TYR A 692 29.81 -37.44 10.59
CA TYR A 692 30.17 -36.32 9.74
C TYR A 692 31.69 -36.22 9.63
N ASP A 693 32.24 -36.20 8.42
CA ASP A 693 33.68 -36.17 8.17
C ASP A 693 34.19 -34.76 7.82
N LEU A 694 34.77 -34.06 8.81
CA LEU A 694 35.27 -32.69 8.63
C LEU A 694 36.54 -32.59 7.76
N ASP A 695 37.05 -33.71 7.24
CA ASP A 695 38.16 -33.79 6.30
C ASP A 695 37.81 -34.67 5.09
N PHE A 696 36.52 -34.74 4.70
CA PHE A 696 36.02 -35.66 3.67
C PHE A 696 36.69 -35.56 2.29
N LYS A 697 37.33 -34.42 1.98
CA LYS A 697 38.10 -34.20 0.75
C LYS A 697 39.47 -34.87 0.78
N ASN A 698 39.94 -35.29 1.96
CA ASN A 698 41.14 -36.08 2.13
C ASN A 698 40.80 -37.58 2.08
N PRO A 699 41.31 -38.33 1.09
CA PRO A 699 41.09 -39.78 1.00
C PRO A 699 41.55 -40.56 2.25
N ASN A 700 42.45 -39.97 3.04
CA ASN A 700 43.00 -40.53 4.28
C ASN A 700 42.52 -39.77 5.52
N SER A 701 41.27 -39.32 5.54
CA SER A 701 40.67 -38.66 6.72
C SER A 701 40.82 -39.52 7.98
N SER A 702 41.34 -38.91 9.04
CA SER A 702 41.63 -39.57 10.31
C SER A 702 40.38 -39.72 11.18
N SER A 703 40.38 -40.65 12.14
CA SER A 703 39.19 -40.94 12.96
C SER A 703 38.73 -39.76 13.81
N ASP A 704 39.65 -38.87 14.19
CA ASP A 704 39.36 -37.65 14.96
C ASP A 704 38.64 -36.56 14.14
N MET A 705 38.68 -36.62 12.81
CA MET A 705 37.90 -35.72 11.92
C MET A 705 36.46 -36.19 11.72
N LYS A 706 36.17 -37.45 12.06
CA LYS A 706 34.82 -38.03 12.00
C LYS A 706 34.10 -37.77 13.31
N LYS A 707 32.99 -37.03 13.24
CA LYS A 707 32.19 -36.62 14.40
C LYS A 707 30.81 -37.26 14.34
N THR A 708 30.33 -37.78 15.47
CA THR A 708 28.90 -38.01 15.66
C THR A 708 28.15 -36.67 15.69
N ALA A 709 26.83 -36.68 15.50
CA ALA A 709 26.00 -35.47 15.63
C ALA A 709 26.25 -34.72 16.94
N LYS A 710 26.37 -35.45 18.06
CA LYS A 710 26.63 -34.87 19.38
C LYS A 710 28.01 -34.20 19.45
N GLU A 711 29.05 -34.84 18.93
CA GLU A 711 30.40 -34.26 18.93
C GLU A 711 30.49 -33.05 18.00
N LEU A 712 29.75 -33.06 16.90
CA LEU A 712 29.66 -31.94 15.97
C LEU A 712 28.88 -30.76 16.58
N CYS A 713 27.81 -31.03 17.33
CA CYS A 713 27.12 -30.02 18.14
C CYS A 713 28.08 -29.34 19.15
N GLU A 714 28.89 -30.12 19.88
CA GLU A 714 29.88 -29.56 20.80
C GLU A 714 30.98 -28.77 20.07
N TYR A 715 31.37 -29.22 18.87
CA TYR A 715 32.29 -28.49 18.00
C TYR A 715 31.73 -27.10 17.62
N TYR A 716 30.46 -27.01 17.21
CA TYR A 716 29.81 -25.72 16.94
C TYR A 716 29.67 -24.85 18.18
N LYS A 717 29.32 -25.41 19.34
CA LYS A 717 29.28 -24.66 20.61
C LYS A 717 30.65 -24.03 20.94
N GLY A 718 31.74 -24.73 20.61
CA GLY A 718 33.09 -24.18 20.67
C GLY A 718 33.25 -22.92 19.81
N TRP A 719 32.76 -22.92 18.56
CA TRP A 719 32.78 -21.73 17.70
C TRP A 719 31.94 -20.58 18.23
N LEU A 720 30.71 -20.87 18.66
CA LEU A 720 29.80 -19.87 19.21
C LEU A 720 30.39 -19.17 20.44
N SER A 721 31.26 -19.85 21.19
CA SER A 721 31.97 -19.27 22.33
C SER A 721 33.19 -18.42 21.95
N LYS A 722 33.82 -18.70 20.80
CA LYS A 722 35.09 -18.08 20.36
C LYS A 722 34.87 -16.94 19.36
N TYR A 723 33.85 -17.02 18.53
CA TYR A 723 33.61 -16.12 17.39
C TYR A 723 32.18 -15.54 17.44
N PRO A 724 31.95 -14.35 16.86
CA PRO A 724 30.67 -13.65 16.96
C PRO A 724 29.61 -14.19 15.98
N PHE A 725 29.34 -15.49 16.05
CA PHE A 725 28.30 -16.14 15.25
C PHE A 725 26.90 -15.71 15.68
N VAL A 726 26.03 -15.52 14.68
CA VAL A 726 24.60 -15.25 14.87
C VAL A 726 23.69 -16.16 14.05
N SER A 727 24.25 -16.88 13.06
CA SER A 727 23.50 -17.77 12.17
C SER A 727 24.33 -18.98 11.73
N ILE A 728 23.73 -20.16 11.74
CA ILE A 728 24.31 -21.40 11.21
C ILE A 728 23.27 -22.06 10.30
N GLU A 729 23.64 -22.27 9.05
CA GLU A 729 22.87 -22.94 8.00
C GLU A 729 23.37 -24.38 7.83
N ASP A 730 22.41 -25.30 7.70
CA ASP A 730 22.60 -26.74 7.53
C ASP A 730 23.70 -27.41 8.38
N PRO A 731 23.61 -27.31 9.73
CA PRO A 731 24.60 -27.90 10.64
C PRO A 731 24.64 -29.44 10.60
N PHE A 732 23.60 -30.10 10.09
CA PHE A 732 23.48 -31.57 10.04
C PHE A 732 22.87 -32.01 8.71
N ASP A 733 22.95 -33.32 8.44
CA ASP A 733 22.40 -33.94 7.24
C ASP A 733 20.90 -33.65 7.09
N GLN A 734 20.46 -33.48 5.85
CA GLN A 734 19.08 -33.13 5.49
C GLN A 734 17.99 -34.02 6.10
N ASP A 735 18.30 -35.25 6.54
CA ASP A 735 17.35 -36.16 7.19
C ASP A 735 17.69 -36.49 8.66
N ASP A 736 18.72 -35.89 9.25
CA ASP A 736 19.10 -36.06 10.66
C ASP A 736 18.31 -35.13 11.60
N TRP A 737 16.98 -35.30 11.60
CA TRP A 737 16.03 -34.50 12.38
C TRP A 737 16.34 -34.48 13.90
N ASP A 738 16.87 -35.57 14.43
CA ASP A 738 17.23 -35.69 15.85
C ASP A 738 18.43 -34.81 16.19
N ALA A 739 19.43 -34.73 15.31
CA ALA A 739 20.58 -33.84 15.47
C ALA A 739 20.16 -32.37 15.42
N TYR A 740 19.30 -31.99 14.47
CA TYR A 740 18.72 -30.65 14.40
C TYR A 740 17.98 -30.27 15.68
N LYS A 741 17.09 -31.14 16.17
CA LYS A 741 16.35 -30.91 17.42
C LYS A 741 17.28 -30.74 18.62
N MET A 742 18.29 -31.59 18.73
CA MET A 742 19.31 -31.50 19.79
C MET A 742 20.01 -30.14 19.77
N PHE A 743 20.43 -29.69 18.60
CA PHE A 743 21.12 -28.41 18.46
C PHE A 743 20.20 -27.21 18.70
N MET A 744 18.94 -27.28 18.25
CA MET A 744 17.92 -26.28 18.53
C MET A 744 17.65 -26.13 20.03
N ASP A 745 17.61 -27.24 20.79
CA ASP A 745 17.45 -27.22 22.25
C ASP A 745 18.64 -26.56 22.97
N GLU A 746 19.86 -26.80 22.48
CA GLU A 746 21.10 -26.29 23.08
C GLU A 746 21.32 -24.80 22.80
N VAL A 747 21.11 -24.33 21.56
CA VAL A 747 21.53 -22.97 21.14
C VAL A 747 20.47 -22.15 20.42
N GLY A 748 19.32 -22.73 20.05
CA GLY A 748 18.31 -22.09 19.21
C GLY A 748 17.65 -20.82 19.78
N LYS A 749 17.81 -20.57 21.09
CA LYS A 749 17.34 -19.33 21.73
C LYS A 749 18.22 -18.13 21.38
N THR A 750 19.53 -18.34 21.23
CA THR A 750 20.50 -17.25 20.99
C THR A 750 20.98 -17.23 19.54
N GLN A 751 20.98 -18.38 18.86
CA GLN A 751 21.44 -18.52 17.50
C GLN A 751 20.29 -18.71 16.52
N GLN A 752 20.45 -18.17 15.31
CA GLN A 752 19.63 -18.56 14.18
C GLN A 752 20.14 -19.90 13.63
N ILE A 753 19.25 -20.86 13.46
CA ILE A 753 19.50 -22.14 12.80
C ILE A 753 18.65 -22.14 11.54
N VAL A 754 19.31 -22.07 10.39
CA VAL A 754 18.69 -21.98 9.08
C VAL A 754 18.62 -23.37 8.48
N GLY A 755 17.42 -23.80 8.06
CA GLY A 755 17.26 -25.01 7.26
C GLY A 755 17.21 -24.67 5.77
N ASP A 756 18.12 -25.25 4.99
CA ASP A 756 18.20 -25.17 3.54
C ASP A 756 17.88 -26.53 2.91
N ASP A 757 18.81 -27.47 2.84
CA ASP A 757 18.57 -28.85 2.39
C ASP A 757 17.54 -29.56 3.29
N LEU A 758 17.50 -29.18 4.58
CA LEU A 758 16.46 -29.64 5.51
C LEU A 758 15.06 -29.22 5.06
N LEU A 759 14.88 -28.06 4.43
CA LEU A 759 13.55 -27.52 4.17
C LEU A 759 13.19 -27.50 2.68
N VAL A 760 14.18 -27.35 1.80
CA VAL A 760 14.09 -27.21 0.34
C VAL A 760 12.98 -26.25 -0.09
N THR A 761 12.76 -25.19 0.69
CA THR A 761 11.64 -24.24 0.51
C THR A 761 10.25 -24.92 0.38
N ASN A 762 10.08 -26.14 0.90
CA ASN A 762 8.87 -26.95 0.76
C ASN A 762 7.95 -26.81 1.99
N PRO A 763 6.69 -26.34 1.83
CA PRO A 763 5.75 -26.17 2.95
C PRO A 763 5.52 -27.42 3.81
N ASN A 764 5.56 -28.64 3.25
CA ASN A 764 5.37 -29.87 4.01
C ASN A 764 6.61 -30.21 4.87
N ARG A 765 7.82 -29.97 4.36
CA ARG A 765 9.07 -30.10 5.14
C ARG A 765 9.16 -29.04 6.23
N ILE A 766 8.77 -27.80 5.93
CA ILE A 766 8.67 -26.70 6.91
C ILE A 766 7.70 -27.09 8.04
N LYS A 767 6.52 -27.61 7.69
CA LYS A 767 5.56 -28.11 8.68
C LYS A 767 6.16 -29.21 9.56
N LYS A 768 6.87 -30.18 8.96
CA LYS A 768 7.55 -31.24 9.71
C LYS A 768 8.61 -30.67 10.65
N ALA A 769 9.40 -29.71 10.19
CA ALA A 769 10.44 -29.07 10.98
C ALA A 769 9.87 -28.26 12.15
N LEU A 770 8.70 -27.62 11.97
CA LEU A 770 7.94 -26.96 13.04
C LEU A 770 7.44 -27.96 14.10
N GLU A 771 6.92 -29.11 13.67
CA GLU A 771 6.46 -30.18 14.56
C GLU A 771 7.60 -30.79 15.38
N VAL A 772 8.76 -30.98 14.76
CA VAL A 772 9.97 -31.49 15.43
C VAL A 772 10.58 -30.42 16.33
N GLY A 773 10.53 -29.16 15.94
CA GLY A 773 11.33 -28.08 16.52
C GLY A 773 12.79 -28.14 16.04
N ALA A 774 13.00 -28.39 14.75
CA ALA A 774 14.32 -28.70 14.17
C ALA A 774 15.18 -27.44 13.92
N CYS A 775 14.57 -26.32 13.55
CA CYS A 775 15.28 -25.07 13.26
C CYS A 775 14.39 -23.86 13.60
N ASN A 776 14.89 -22.64 13.35
CA ASN A 776 14.15 -21.40 13.63
C ASN A 776 14.24 -20.37 12.51
N ALA A 777 14.72 -20.78 11.34
CA ALA A 777 14.76 -19.97 10.14
C ALA A 777 14.71 -20.83 8.88
N LEU A 778 14.08 -20.26 7.85
CA LEU A 778 14.01 -20.81 6.49
C LEU A 778 15.04 -20.14 5.60
N LEU A 779 15.81 -20.92 4.84
CA LEU A 779 16.46 -20.40 3.63
C LEU A 779 15.47 -20.46 2.47
N LEU A 780 15.07 -19.31 1.94
CA LEU A 780 14.08 -19.21 0.88
C LEU A 780 14.76 -19.12 -0.48
N LYS A 781 14.79 -20.23 -1.21
CA LYS A 781 15.26 -20.33 -2.60
C LYS A 781 14.07 -20.57 -3.52
N VAL A 782 13.66 -19.54 -4.24
CA VAL A 782 12.44 -19.59 -5.08
C VAL A 782 12.43 -20.72 -6.11
N ASN A 783 13.59 -21.12 -6.62
CA ASN A 783 13.68 -22.20 -7.61
C ASN A 783 13.61 -23.60 -7.00
N GLN A 784 13.85 -23.77 -5.69
CA GLN A 784 13.62 -25.04 -5.00
C GLN A 784 12.13 -25.38 -4.87
N ILE A 785 11.26 -24.36 -4.85
CA ILE A 785 9.80 -24.56 -4.81
C ILE A 785 9.15 -24.34 -6.17
N GLY A 786 9.67 -23.47 -7.03
CA GLY A 786 9.31 -23.37 -8.44
C GLY A 786 8.20 -22.40 -8.81
N SER A 787 7.59 -21.69 -7.86
CA SER A 787 6.64 -20.58 -8.14
C SER A 787 6.71 -19.48 -7.09
N ILE A 788 6.31 -18.26 -7.45
CA ILE A 788 6.29 -17.12 -6.53
C ILE A 788 5.20 -17.30 -5.47
N THR A 789 4.04 -17.83 -5.83
CA THR A 789 2.96 -18.10 -4.88
C THR A 789 3.40 -19.07 -3.77
N GLU A 790 4.00 -20.21 -4.13
CA GLU A 790 4.44 -21.19 -3.13
C GLU A 790 5.64 -20.66 -2.30
N ALA A 791 6.51 -19.84 -2.89
CA ALA A 791 7.59 -19.17 -2.14
C ALA A 791 7.05 -18.17 -1.10
N ILE A 792 6.03 -17.38 -1.45
CA ILE A 792 5.34 -16.48 -0.52
C ILE A 792 4.66 -17.28 0.59
N GLU A 793 4.03 -18.42 0.26
CA GLU A 793 3.40 -19.31 1.24
C GLU A 793 4.43 -19.86 2.23
N ALA A 794 5.56 -20.39 1.75
CA ALA A 794 6.64 -20.90 2.57
C ALA A 794 7.19 -19.82 3.53
N ALA A 795 7.50 -18.63 3.00
CA ALA A 795 7.98 -17.52 3.81
C ALA A 795 6.96 -17.08 4.87
N THR A 796 5.68 -16.96 4.47
CA THR A 796 4.61 -16.52 5.36
C THR A 796 4.33 -17.54 6.46
N MET A 797 4.39 -18.84 6.14
CA MET A 797 4.27 -19.93 7.11
C MET A 797 5.36 -19.85 8.17
N SER A 798 6.62 -19.69 7.75
CA SER A 798 7.75 -19.55 8.67
C SER A 798 7.64 -18.29 9.54
N GLN A 799 7.35 -17.14 8.96
CA GLN A 799 7.19 -15.88 9.72
C GLN A 799 6.05 -15.94 10.74
N LYS A 800 4.90 -16.55 10.38
CA LYS A 800 3.78 -16.75 11.31
C LYS A 800 4.13 -17.67 12.48
N ALA A 801 5.07 -18.59 12.29
CA ALA A 801 5.60 -19.44 13.35
C ALA A 801 6.73 -18.76 14.16
N GLY A 802 7.02 -17.48 13.91
CA GLY A 802 8.09 -16.74 14.58
C GLY A 802 9.50 -17.09 14.08
N TRP A 803 9.63 -17.75 12.93
CA TRP A 803 10.92 -18.04 12.31
C TRP A 803 11.42 -16.86 11.48
N GLY A 804 12.74 -16.73 11.41
CA GLY A 804 13.39 -15.88 10.41
C GLY A 804 13.24 -16.46 9.00
N VAL A 805 13.35 -15.61 7.98
CA VAL A 805 13.39 -16.06 6.58
C VAL A 805 14.57 -15.36 5.90
N MET A 806 15.54 -16.13 5.43
CA MET A 806 16.67 -15.62 4.67
C MET A 806 16.45 -15.90 3.20
N VAL A 807 16.15 -14.85 2.43
CA VAL A 807 16.08 -14.97 0.97
C VAL A 807 17.46 -15.30 0.44
N SER A 808 17.55 -16.26 -0.47
CA SER A 808 18.84 -16.77 -0.93
C SER A 808 18.94 -16.85 -2.45
N HIS A 809 20.15 -16.61 -2.94
CA HIS A 809 20.56 -16.88 -4.31
C HIS A 809 20.77 -18.38 -4.58
N ARG A 810 21.29 -18.73 -5.76
CA ARG A 810 21.95 -20.03 -6.01
C ARG A 810 23.39 -19.85 -6.50
N SER A 811 24.17 -20.92 -6.50
CA SER A 811 25.55 -20.90 -7.01
C SER A 811 25.62 -20.54 -8.50
N GLY A 812 24.68 -20.97 -9.34
CA GLY A 812 24.51 -20.48 -10.72
C GLY A 812 23.47 -19.37 -10.81
N GLU A 813 23.85 -18.13 -10.55
CA GLU A 813 22.93 -16.98 -10.66
C GLU A 813 22.91 -16.36 -12.06
N THR A 814 21.94 -15.48 -12.30
CA THR A 814 21.84 -14.66 -13.52
C THR A 814 21.98 -13.17 -13.19
N GLU A 815 21.91 -12.30 -14.18
CA GLU A 815 21.81 -10.83 -13.97
C GLU A 815 20.47 -10.40 -13.35
N ASP A 816 19.49 -11.29 -13.26
CA ASP A 816 18.15 -11.02 -12.79
C ASP A 816 18.16 -10.61 -11.31
N SER A 817 17.63 -9.43 -10.96
CA SER A 817 17.64 -8.92 -9.59
C SER A 817 16.40 -9.28 -8.75
N PHE A 818 15.52 -10.17 -9.20
CA PHE A 818 14.19 -10.42 -8.60
C PHE A 818 14.23 -10.64 -7.08
N ILE A 819 15.19 -11.41 -6.57
CA ILE A 819 15.26 -11.73 -5.13
C ILE A 819 15.55 -10.52 -4.24
N ALA A 820 16.07 -9.42 -4.79
CA ALA A 820 16.23 -8.14 -4.08
C ALA A 820 14.87 -7.48 -3.80
N ASP A 821 13.98 -7.47 -4.77
CA ASP A 821 12.60 -7.00 -4.58
C ASP A 821 11.81 -7.96 -3.69
N LEU A 822 12.05 -9.28 -3.83
CA LEU A 822 11.40 -10.31 -3.03
C LEU A 822 11.68 -10.16 -1.53
N VAL A 823 12.94 -9.97 -1.12
CA VAL A 823 13.30 -9.85 0.29
C VAL A 823 12.67 -8.62 0.95
N VAL A 824 12.58 -7.51 0.21
CA VAL A 824 11.94 -6.28 0.68
C VAL A 824 10.43 -6.47 0.75
N GLY A 825 9.81 -7.02 -0.30
CA GLY A 825 8.37 -7.24 -0.35
C GLY A 825 7.87 -8.24 0.70
N LEU A 826 8.61 -9.31 0.94
CA LEU A 826 8.31 -10.28 2.01
C LEU A 826 8.67 -9.77 3.41
N ARG A 827 9.39 -8.64 3.49
CA ARG A 827 9.83 -8.01 4.74
C ARG A 827 10.60 -8.98 5.63
N THR A 828 11.53 -9.76 5.06
CA THR A 828 12.18 -10.86 5.80
C THR A 828 13.36 -10.41 6.67
N GLY A 829 13.95 -9.25 6.36
CA GLY A 829 15.02 -8.65 7.16
C GLY A 829 16.43 -9.18 6.88
N GLN A 830 16.61 -10.15 6.00
CA GLN A 830 17.92 -10.76 5.73
C GLN A 830 18.00 -11.44 4.36
N ILE A 831 19.14 -11.31 3.70
CA ILE A 831 19.41 -11.88 2.37
C ILE A 831 20.85 -12.40 2.25
N LYS A 832 21.03 -13.60 1.70
CA LYS A 832 22.31 -14.17 1.29
C LYS A 832 22.36 -14.19 -0.23
N THR A 833 23.18 -13.32 -0.84
CA THR A 833 23.29 -13.27 -2.31
C THR A 833 24.74 -13.15 -2.80
N GLY A 834 25.68 -13.72 -2.05
CA GLY A 834 27.09 -13.91 -2.43
C GLY A 834 28.03 -12.84 -1.88
N ALA A 835 29.27 -12.83 -2.36
CA ALA A 835 30.23 -11.80 -2.01
C ALA A 835 29.83 -10.43 -2.61
N PRO A 836 30.39 -9.31 -2.13
CA PRO A 836 30.40 -8.04 -2.86
C PRO A 836 31.38 -8.11 -4.07
N CYS A 837 31.29 -9.18 -4.87
CA CYS A 837 32.11 -9.51 -6.01
C CYS A 837 31.29 -10.34 -7.00
N ARG A 838 31.57 -10.19 -8.30
CA ARG A 838 30.84 -10.77 -9.43
C ARG A 838 29.43 -10.18 -9.63
N SER A 839 29.10 -9.84 -10.87
CA SER A 839 27.96 -8.94 -11.16
C SER A 839 26.59 -9.61 -10.97
N GLU A 840 26.49 -10.93 -11.08
CA GLU A 840 25.26 -11.66 -10.77
C GLU A 840 24.89 -11.56 -9.27
N ARG A 841 25.87 -11.28 -8.40
CA ARG A 841 25.69 -11.00 -6.97
C ARG A 841 25.39 -9.54 -6.74
N LEU A 842 26.26 -8.68 -7.28
CA LEU A 842 26.14 -7.23 -7.18
C LEU A 842 24.86 -6.69 -7.82
N ALA A 843 24.26 -7.37 -8.80
CA ALA A 843 22.98 -6.99 -9.38
C ALA A 843 21.88 -6.88 -8.31
N LYS A 844 21.83 -7.83 -7.37
CA LYS A 844 20.85 -7.86 -6.28
C LYS A 844 21.18 -6.80 -5.23
N TYR A 845 22.44 -6.71 -4.83
CA TYR A 845 22.88 -5.69 -3.88
C TYR A 845 22.67 -4.26 -4.40
N ASN A 846 23.00 -4.00 -5.66
CA ASN A 846 22.76 -2.70 -6.29
C ASN A 846 21.26 -2.42 -6.43
N GLN A 847 20.43 -3.44 -6.68
CA GLN A 847 18.98 -3.26 -6.67
C GLN A 847 18.47 -2.88 -5.28
N LEU A 848 18.98 -3.49 -4.21
CA LEU A 848 18.63 -3.10 -2.84
C LEU A 848 19.04 -1.66 -2.50
N ILE A 849 20.18 -1.18 -3.01
CA ILE A 849 20.56 0.24 -2.88
C ILE A 849 19.53 1.14 -3.59
N ARG A 850 19.10 0.78 -4.81
CA ARG A 850 18.08 1.56 -5.55
C ARG A 850 16.74 1.58 -4.81
N ILE A 851 16.31 0.44 -4.27
CA ILE A 851 15.07 0.33 -3.49
C ILE A 851 15.16 1.20 -2.22
N GLU A 852 16.28 1.18 -1.49
CA GLU A 852 16.49 2.05 -0.34
C GLU A 852 16.42 3.54 -0.71
N GLU A 853 17.05 3.93 -1.83
CA GLU A 853 17.01 5.31 -2.35
C GLU A 853 15.60 5.73 -2.78
N GLU A 854 14.83 4.83 -3.39
CA GLU A 854 13.45 5.06 -3.82
C GLU A 854 12.48 5.23 -2.65
N LEU A 855 12.61 4.37 -1.62
CA LEU A 855 11.76 4.38 -0.44
C LEU A 855 12.06 5.56 0.49
N GLY A 856 13.32 6.00 0.58
CA GLY A 856 13.76 7.06 1.47
C GLY A 856 13.24 6.85 2.91
N PRO A 857 12.44 7.77 3.47
CA PRO A 857 11.94 7.67 4.85
C PRO A 857 10.89 6.55 5.06
N LEU A 858 10.43 5.88 4.00
CA LEU A 858 9.47 4.78 4.08
C LEU A 858 10.11 3.43 4.41
N CYS A 859 11.43 3.36 4.56
CA CYS A 859 12.12 2.13 4.92
C CYS A 859 12.96 2.27 6.19
N SER A 860 13.13 1.14 6.89
CA SER A 860 14.11 0.98 7.97
C SER A 860 15.07 -0.15 7.63
N PHE A 861 16.31 -0.10 8.13
CA PHE A 861 17.24 -1.23 8.03
C PHE A 861 17.03 -2.20 9.19
N ALA A 862 16.97 -3.51 8.90
CA ALA A 862 16.66 -4.52 9.92
C ALA A 862 17.69 -4.59 11.06
N GLY A 863 18.97 -4.37 10.74
CA GLY A 863 20.08 -4.34 11.71
C GLY A 863 20.10 -5.56 12.65
N GLU A 864 20.28 -5.34 13.95
CA GLU A 864 20.26 -6.39 14.98
C GLU A 864 18.94 -7.18 15.04
N SER A 865 17.84 -6.65 14.50
CA SER A 865 16.52 -7.30 14.47
C SER A 865 16.28 -8.14 13.20
N PHE A 866 17.31 -8.45 12.42
CA PHE A 866 17.21 -9.18 11.14
C PHE A 866 16.43 -10.51 11.18
N ARG A 867 16.35 -11.17 12.34
CA ARG A 867 15.59 -12.42 12.53
C ARG A 867 14.07 -12.20 12.58
N SER A 868 13.62 -11.03 13.01
CA SER A 868 12.21 -10.69 13.23
C SER A 868 12.00 -9.17 13.19
N PRO A 869 12.16 -8.55 12.00
CA PRO A 869 12.12 -7.10 11.85
C PRO A 869 10.74 -6.48 12.01
#